data_AF-A0A6G1KE77-F1
#
_entry.id   AF-A0A6G1KE77-F1
#
_cell.length_a   1.000
_cell.length_b   1.000
_cell.length_c   1.000
_cell.angle_alpha   90.00
_cell.angle_beta   90.00
_cell.angle_gamma   90.00
#
_symmetry.space_group_name_H-M   'P 1'
#
loop_
_entity.id
_entity.type
_entity.pdbx_description
1 polymer ?
#
loop_
_entity_poly.entity_id
_entity_poly.type
_entity_poly.pdbx_seq_one_letter_code
_entity_poly.pdbx_strand_id
1 'polypeptide(L)'
;MVLITKYFWIHDKSAKNTAAPSVDDYTTATFEPQSLSSRMLPDRVLARFFAPKREKGQLVPSISGIIKAGDDHVYTSALFHNLRGQPLDLTLETIYDAFGHALRSRSMAERSSYPPPIARLLSSSSSTATQQSVRQGPSLRASKEGRYEFQSESKSATASSRRSLDLLEIGIGRSKSRSKRAAPELVTMVGALEGVTGGSQSVTKEWVHEVQHAQNLDGRTGITVTAAELAALSVILGCSPSLAQVTQGLERTNQQPVIDRRGAFGISISGLKVEKGKYHISLTHHTRNKAQLPARGSGYSTLFAKHMAFGSLPYSASKSGINSINITTDTLEALEKGTALQLQNSDPLTPASHFLLSLPSSRNTIFHTLAPASDVKAGAPDLLLDVISSLPFMGGLTPLASTPLIQTVHFVAAAGLPDGRLLQRLDALIEKVHRQAPHLHLFGPLYEPGNAGLLFRERERLGRLATGATEQDTAADKAARVGRYMTLIERLMALVPGMKPEQVLSAVKDGVRREMTRCYQDAIAAAHSNDGIHKRNSTLSSRSTRRSNRSSSSPPLSPHTSSTSSSTYQMPSIRSVSAPLSHTISISPSAELLTRSSLTNTTTTTHSSSSTFPMHNLGRHVEAILKQSLPLDIETVATVVRLVIVAWTLSVARVEQDEYDEYEDELSGKDEYILA
;
A
#
# COMPACT_ATOMS: atom_id res chain seq x y z
N MET A 1 43.69 -31.32 27.55
CA MET A 1 44.31 -32.22 26.56
C MET A 1 43.80 -31.83 25.18
N VAL A 2 44.74 -31.33 24.35
CA VAL A 2 44.77 -31.26 22.88
C VAL A 2 43.73 -30.41 22.11
N LEU A 3 44.24 -29.26 21.63
CA LEU A 3 44.02 -28.50 20.39
C LEU A 3 43.27 -29.18 19.22
N ILE A 4 42.60 -28.36 18.39
CA ILE A 4 43.09 -27.96 17.03
C ILE A 4 42.24 -26.80 16.47
N THR A 5 42.95 -25.82 15.91
CA THR A 5 42.53 -24.61 15.20
C THR A 5 42.20 -24.85 13.72
N LYS A 6 41.42 -23.94 13.11
CA LYS A 6 41.69 -23.43 11.75
C LYS A 6 40.90 -22.15 11.45
N TYR A 7 41.60 -21.03 11.55
CA TYR A 7 41.29 -19.79 10.82
C TYR A 7 41.96 -19.88 9.45
N PHE A 8 41.22 -19.58 8.38
CA PHE A 8 41.83 -19.20 7.11
C PHE A 8 41.53 -17.72 6.87
N TRP A 9 42.55 -16.91 7.11
CA TRP A 9 42.69 -15.58 6.52
C TRP A 9 43.27 -15.75 5.12
N ILE A 10 42.64 -15.16 4.11
CA ILE A 10 43.29 -14.84 2.84
C ILE A 10 43.34 -13.32 2.78
N HIS A 11 44.53 -12.78 3.04
CA HIS A 11 44.89 -11.42 2.72
C HIS A 11 45.44 -11.42 1.30
N ASP A 12 44.75 -10.80 0.35
CA ASP A 12 45.41 -10.24 -0.83
C ASP A 12 45.87 -8.83 -0.49
N LYS A 13 47.14 -8.72 -0.09
CA LYS A 13 47.90 -7.48 -0.11
C LYS A 13 48.85 -7.54 -1.30
N SER A 14 48.58 -6.77 -2.34
CA SER A 14 49.60 -6.36 -3.30
C SER A 14 49.55 -4.84 -3.41
N ALA A 15 50.41 -4.18 -2.64
CA ALA A 15 50.80 -2.81 -2.83
C ALA A 15 52.33 -2.80 -2.97
N LYS A 16 52.82 -2.44 -4.16
CA LYS A 16 54.18 -1.96 -4.33
C LYS A 16 54.20 -0.91 -5.44
N ASN A 17 54.42 0.33 -5.02
CA ASN A 17 54.75 1.49 -5.84
C ASN A 17 56.00 1.22 -6.70
N THR A 18 56.10 1.81 -7.89
CA THR A 18 56.86 3.07 -8.17
C THR A 18 57.08 3.25 -9.69
N ALA A 19 56.97 4.50 -10.14
CA ALA A 19 57.54 5.14 -11.34
C ALA A 19 56.80 5.04 -12.70
N ALA A 20 56.32 6.21 -13.15
CA ALA A 20 56.21 6.61 -14.56
C ALA A 20 57.55 7.24 -15.03
N PRO A 21 57.77 7.66 -16.30
CA PRO A 21 56.94 7.55 -17.52
C PRO A 21 57.71 7.07 -18.78
N SER A 22 57.01 6.58 -19.83
CA SER A 22 57.32 6.94 -21.24
C SER A 22 56.33 6.32 -22.24
N VAL A 23 55.83 7.23 -23.07
CA VAL A 23 55.35 7.20 -24.47
C VAL A 23 55.77 5.99 -25.35
N ASP A 24 54.87 5.67 -26.30
CA ASP A 24 54.96 4.84 -27.52
C ASP A 24 54.47 3.37 -27.50
N ASP A 25 53.26 3.22 -28.05
CA ASP A 25 52.94 2.50 -29.29
C ASP A 25 52.86 0.95 -29.37
N TYR A 26 51.78 0.54 -30.04
CA TYR A 26 51.49 -0.72 -30.74
C TYR A 26 51.17 -2.06 -30.01
N THR A 27 50.06 -2.61 -30.54
CA THR A 27 49.73 -4.03 -30.83
C THR A 27 49.08 -4.92 -29.77
N THR A 28 47.82 -5.21 -30.09
CA THR A 28 47.03 -6.42 -29.83
C THR A 28 47.85 -7.72 -29.88
N ALA A 29 47.80 -8.50 -28.80
CA ALA A 29 48.06 -9.94 -28.84
C ALA A 29 47.23 -10.67 -27.77
N THR A 30 46.44 -11.60 -28.29
CA THR A 30 45.62 -12.63 -27.64
C THR A 30 46.47 -13.49 -26.69
N PHE A 31 46.07 -13.63 -25.43
CA PHE A 31 46.65 -14.60 -24.50
C PHE A 31 45.58 -15.50 -23.87
N GLU A 32 45.70 -16.77 -24.21
CA GLU A 32 45.10 -17.96 -23.61
C GLU A 32 45.60 -18.14 -22.16
N PRO A 33 44.77 -18.47 -21.17
CA PRO A 33 45.28 -18.89 -19.87
C PRO A 33 45.55 -20.40 -19.85
N GLN A 34 46.84 -20.75 -19.84
CA GLN A 34 47.34 -22.09 -19.55
C GLN A 34 47.00 -22.51 -18.11
N SER A 35 46.35 -23.67 -17.99
CA SER A 35 46.03 -24.33 -16.73
C SER A 35 47.28 -25.01 -16.12
N LEU A 36 47.80 -24.45 -15.02
CA LEU A 36 48.84 -25.10 -14.22
C LEU A 36 48.24 -25.95 -13.09
N SER A 37 48.29 -27.27 -13.33
CA SER A 37 48.48 -28.38 -12.39
C SER A 37 48.75 -27.99 -10.91
N SER A 38 47.77 -28.22 -10.05
CA SER A 38 47.95 -28.33 -8.59
C SER A 38 47.99 -29.81 -8.19
N ARG A 39 49.14 -30.20 -7.63
CA ARG A 39 49.45 -31.55 -7.12
C ARG A 39 48.53 -31.94 -5.96
N MET A 40 48.00 -33.15 -6.06
CA MET A 40 47.14 -33.81 -5.08
C MET A 40 47.87 -34.13 -3.77
N LEU A 41 47.24 -33.78 -2.64
CA LEU A 41 47.51 -34.34 -1.31
C LEU A 41 46.32 -35.26 -0.92
N PRO A 42 46.53 -36.56 -0.61
CA PRO A 42 45.43 -37.53 -0.45
C PRO A 42 44.70 -37.54 0.91
N ASP A 43 45.07 -36.73 1.91
CA ASP A 43 44.61 -36.94 3.30
C ASP A 43 43.29 -36.26 3.71
N ARG A 44 42.48 -35.72 2.78
CA ARG A 44 41.20 -35.05 3.12
C ARG A 44 39.93 -35.85 2.79
N VAL A 45 40.05 -37.07 2.26
CA VAL A 45 38.87 -37.83 1.79
C VAL A 45 38.09 -38.48 2.93
N LEU A 46 38.76 -38.94 4.01
CA LEU A 46 38.11 -39.61 5.13
C LEU A 46 37.37 -38.66 6.10
N ALA A 47 37.82 -37.41 6.23
CA ALA A 47 37.16 -36.42 7.09
C ALA A 47 35.75 -36.01 6.60
N ARG A 48 35.43 -36.26 5.31
CA ARG A 48 34.07 -36.01 4.77
C ARG A 48 33.06 -37.11 5.11
N PHE A 49 33.49 -38.32 5.48
CA PHE A 49 32.57 -39.42 5.80
C PHE A 49 32.03 -39.37 7.24
N PHE A 50 32.69 -38.65 8.15
CA PHE A 50 32.31 -38.55 9.56
C PHE A 50 31.75 -37.18 9.97
N ALA A 51 31.64 -36.23 9.03
CA ALA A 51 30.86 -35.03 9.29
C ALA A 51 29.38 -35.44 9.33
N PRO A 52 28.66 -35.25 10.45
CA PRO A 52 27.23 -35.54 10.50
C PRO A 52 26.57 -34.79 9.35
N LYS A 53 25.78 -35.50 8.53
CA LYS A 53 24.96 -34.88 7.48
C LYS A 53 24.05 -33.89 8.18
N ARG A 54 24.47 -32.63 8.24
CA ARG A 54 23.59 -31.54 8.66
C ARG A 54 22.40 -31.62 7.72
N GLU A 55 21.24 -31.95 8.26
CA GLU A 55 20.00 -31.91 7.51
C GLU A 55 19.87 -30.50 6.95
N LYS A 56 20.12 -30.37 5.64
CA LYS A 56 19.93 -29.11 4.96
C LYS A 56 18.43 -28.88 4.97
N GLY A 57 17.98 -27.86 5.71
CA GLY A 57 16.56 -27.52 5.81
C GLY A 57 15.91 -27.30 4.45
N GLN A 58 14.58 -27.24 4.44
CA GLN A 58 13.80 -27.05 3.21
C GLN A 58 14.27 -25.78 2.47
N LEU A 59 14.45 -25.88 1.16
CA LEU A 59 14.71 -24.72 0.32
C LEU A 59 13.45 -23.88 0.19
N VAL A 60 13.54 -22.61 0.59
CA VAL A 60 12.45 -21.64 0.59
C VAL A 60 12.89 -20.35 -0.12
N PRO A 61 11.96 -19.53 -0.65
CA PRO A 61 12.31 -18.22 -1.22
C PRO A 61 12.95 -17.31 -0.17
N SER A 62 13.98 -16.56 -0.54
CA SER A 62 14.50 -15.47 0.30
C SER A 62 13.51 -14.28 0.31
N ILE A 63 13.69 -13.35 1.26
CA ILE A 63 12.90 -12.11 1.29
C ILE A 63 13.19 -11.28 0.04
N SER A 64 14.45 -11.22 -0.41
CA SER A 64 14.85 -10.65 -1.69
C SER A 64 14.08 -11.27 -2.85
N GLY A 65 13.99 -12.60 -2.92
CA GLY A 65 13.20 -13.29 -3.95
C GLY A 65 11.73 -12.92 -3.92
N ILE A 66 11.12 -12.80 -2.74
CA ILE A 66 9.72 -12.34 -2.61
C ILE A 66 9.60 -10.88 -3.09
N ILE A 67 10.46 -9.97 -2.63
CA ILE A 67 10.44 -8.55 -3.03
C ILE A 67 10.58 -8.39 -4.54
N LYS A 68 11.57 -9.05 -5.15
CA LYS A 68 11.81 -9.02 -6.60
C LYS A 68 10.61 -9.57 -7.38
N ALA A 69 9.93 -10.59 -6.86
CA ALA A 69 8.69 -11.08 -7.47
C ALA A 69 7.56 -10.02 -7.42
N GLY A 70 7.46 -9.27 -6.33
CA GLY A 70 6.57 -8.10 -6.25
C GLY A 70 6.91 -7.02 -7.27
N ASP A 71 8.20 -6.74 -7.47
CA ASP A 71 8.67 -5.74 -8.43
C ASP A 71 8.31 -6.12 -9.86
N ASP A 72 8.36 -7.43 -10.18
CA ASP A 72 7.91 -8.01 -11.44
C ASP A 72 6.37 -8.21 -11.53
N HIS A 73 5.62 -7.65 -10.57
CA HIS A 73 4.15 -7.67 -10.53
C HIS A 73 3.57 -9.09 -10.50
N VAL A 74 4.28 -10.01 -9.86
CA VAL A 74 3.77 -11.36 -9.55
C VAL A 74 2.64 -11.25 -8.52
N TYR A 75 2.78 -10.33 -7.58
CA TYR A 75 1.77 -9.94 -6.60
C TYR A 75 1.81 -8.42 -6.37
N THR A 76 0.80 -7.90 -5.68
CA THR A 76 0.74 -6.51 -5.23
C THR A 76 0.65 -6.45 -3.71
N SER A 77 0.70 -5.26 -3.14
CA SER A 77 0.56 -5.07 -1.70
C SER A 77 -0.74 -5.66 -1.09
N ALA A 78 -1.73 -6.01 -1.92
CA ALA A 78 -2.90 -6.80 -1.52
C ALA A 78 -2.56 -8.16 -0.87
N LEU A 79 -1.35 -8.71 -1.12
CA LEU A 79 -0.84 -9.88 -0.43
C LEU A 79 -0.84 -9.68 1.10
N PHE A 80 -0.48 -8.49 1.57
CA PHE A 80 -0.35 -8.17 3.00
C PHE A 80 -1.69 -7.88 3.69
N HIS A 81 -2.76 -7.62 2.93
CA HIS A 81 -4.07 -7.32 3.50
C HIS A 81 -4.73 -8.53 4.17
N ASN A 82 -4.44 -9.74 3.66
CA ASN A 82 -5.11 -10.98 4.01
C ASN A 82 -4.20 -11.97 4.74
N LEU A 83 -3.09 -11.51 5.32
CA LEU A 83 -2.25 -12.38 6.13
C LEU A 83 -3.06 -12.86 7.33
N ARG A 84 -3.46 -14.14 7.27
CA ARG A 84 -4.25 -14.80 8.31
C ARG A 84 -3.30 -15.19 9.44
N GLY A 85 -3.38 -14.50 10.56
CA GLY A 85 -2.64 -14.86 11.78
C GLY A 85 -3.50 -14.58 13.00
N GLN A 86 -3.22 -15.27 14.11
CA GLN A 86 -3.68 -14.75 15.39
C GLN A 86 -3.07 -13.34 15.56
N PRO A 87 -3.82 -12.36 16.07
CA PRO A 87 -3.22 -11.09 16.42
C PRO A 87 -2.01 -11.35 17.31
N LEU A 88 -0.91 -10.61 17.09
CA LEU A 88 0.39 -10.64 17.79
C LEU A 88 1.56 -11.25 17.00
N ASP A 89 1.50 -12.49 16.51
CA ASP A 89 2.67 -13.11 15.86
C ASP A 89 2.38 -13.52 14.42
N LEU A 90 3.04 -12.84 13.47
CA LEU A 90 2.99 -13.17 12.05
C LEU A 90 4.20 -14.01 11.69
N THR A 91 3.99 -15.31 11.50
CA THR A 91 5.08 -16.25 11.19
C THR A 91 5.48 -16.18 9.72
N LEU A 92 6.72 -16.57 9.43
CA LEU A 92 7.23 -16.63 8.06
C LEU A 92 6.40 -17.54 7.16
N GLU A 93 5.86 -18.64 7.69
CA GLU A 93 4.97 -19.55 6.96
C GLU A 93 3.71 -18.84 6.46
N THR A 94 3.19 -17.88 7.22
CA THR A 94 2.02 -17.08 6.82
C THR A 94 2.31 -16.26 5.56
N ILE A 95 3.53 -15.71 5.46
CA ILE A 95 3.99 -14.96 4.27
C ILE A 95 4.16 -15.92 3.10
N TYR A 96 4.78 -17.08 3.32
CA TYR A 96 4.95 -18.09 2.27
C TYR A 96 3.64 -18.67 1.75
N ASP A 97 2.66 -18.88 2.61
CA ASP A 97 1.33 -19.34 2.21
C ASP A 97 0.61 -18.29 1.36
N ALA A 98 0.69 -17.01 1.76
CA ALA A 98 0.13 -15.91 0.99
C ALA A 98 0.82 -15.72 -0.37
N PHE A 99 2.15 -15.81 -0.39
CA PHE A 99 2.95 -15.77 -1.63
C PHE A 99 2.65 -16.98 -2.54
N GLY A 100 2.59 -18.18 -1.97
CA GLY A 100 2.20 -19.39 -2.70
C GLY A 100 0.77 -19.33 -3.25
N HIS A 101 -0.15 -18.67 -2.55
CA HIS A 101 -1.49 -18.39 -3.07
C HIS A 101 -1.44 -17.42 -4.27
N ALA A 102 -0.66 -16.35 -4.18
CA ALA A 102 -0.46 -15.42 -5.29
C ALA A 102 0.11 -16.14 -6.54
N LEU A 103 1.13 -16.99 -6.35
CA LEU A 103 1.71 -17.80 -7.43
C LEU A 103 0.71 -18.81 -8.03
N ARG A 104 -0.16 -19.43 -7.21
CA ARG A 104 -1.19 -20.36 -7.68
C ARG A 104 -2.25 -19.69 -8.56
N SER A 105 -2.51 -18.40 -8.35
CA SER A 105 -3.45 -17.62 -9.16
C SER A 105 -2.95 -17.38 -10.60
N ARG A 106 -1.65 -17.60 -10.85
CA ARG A 106 -1.04 -17.42 -12.18
C ARG A 106 -1.39 -18.56 -13.13
N SER A 107 -1.22 -18.29 -14.42
CA SER A 107 -1.53 -19.25 -15.49
C SER A 107 -0.73 -20.55 -15.32
N MET A 108 -1.30 -21.69 -15.76
CA MET A 108 -0.61 -22.99 -15.67
C MET A 108 0.72 -22.98 -16.43
N ALA A 109 0.78 -22.33 -17.60
CA ALA A 109 1.99 -22.20 -18.40
C ALA A 109 3.11 -21.46 -17.63
N GLU A 110 2.72 -20.41 -16.88
CA GLU A 110 3.66 -19.71 -16.02
C GLU A 110 4.16 -20.60 -14.87
N ARG A 111 3.25 -21.33 -14.23
CA ARG A 111 3.59 -22.19 -13.08
C ARG A 111 4.50 -23.35 -13.45
N SER A 112 4.34 -23.91 -14.65
CA SER A 112 5.22 -24.97 -15.13
C SER A 112 6.66 -24.52 -15.37
N SER A 113 6.92 -23.22 -15.48
CA SER A 113 8.27 -22.69 -15.67
C SER A 113 9.03 -22.48 -14.35
N TYR A 114 8.39 -22.70 -13.19
CA TYR A 114 9.04 -22.50 -11.89
C TYR A 114 10.01 -23.65 -11.56
N PRO A 115 11.16 -23.36 -10.95
CA PRO A 115 12.17 -24.34 -10.60
C PRO A 115 11.67 -25.21 -9.45
N PRO A 116 12.32 -26.37 -9.22
CA PRO A 116 11.88 -27.33 -8.23
C PRO A 116 11.64 -26.80 -6.80
N PRO A 117 12.42 -25.84 -6.25
CA PRO A 117 12.14 -25.28 -4.92
C PRO A 117 10.80 -24.54 -4.85
N ILE A 118 10.52 -23.67 -5.83
CA ILE A 118 9.26 -22.92 -5.90
C ILE A 118 8.10 -23.87 -6.19
N ALA A 119 8.25 -24.83 -7.10
CA ALA A 119 7.23 -25.84 -7.36
C ALA A 119 6.88 -26.65 -6.09
N ARG A 120 7.88 -27.03 -5.29
CA ARG A 120 7.69 -27.70 -3.99
C ARG A 120 6.93 -26.84 -2.99
N LEU A 121 7.20 -25.54 -2.93
CA LEU A 121 6.45 -24.58 -2.09
C LEU A 121 4.95 -24.55 -2.45
N LEU A 122 4.63 -24.58 -3.75
CA LEU A 122 3.24 -24.62 -4.22
C LEU A 122 2.56 -25.95 -3.88
N SER A 123 3.30 -27.06 -3.87
CA SER A 123 2.80 -28.36 -3.44
C SER A 123 2.57 -28.41 -1.92
N SER A 124 3.50 -27.89 -1.11
CA SER A 124 3.42 -27.96 0.36
C SER A 124 2.30 -27.09 0.93
N SER A 125 2.17 -25.84 0.44
CA SER A 125 1.14 -24.88 0.89
C SER A 125 -0.30 -25.30 0.58
N SER A 126 -0.49 -26.28 -0.32
CA SER A 126 -1.83 -26.84 -0.61
C SER A 126 -2.38 -27.67 0.56
N SER A 127 -1.50 -28.29 1.34
CA SER A 127 -1.88 -29.22 2.41
C SER A 127 -2.42 -28.50 3.65
N THR A 128 -1.81 -27.39 4.03
CA THR A 128 -2.17 -26.58 5.22
C THR A 128 -3.48 -25.82 5.04
N ALA A 129 -3.70 -25.20 3.87
CA ALA A 129 -4.91 -24.41 3.61
C ALA A 129 -6.20 -25.24 3.65
N THR A 130 -6.12 -26.53 3.30
CA THR A 130 -7.30 -27.41 3.21
C THR A 130 -7.71 -27.96 4.58
N GLN A 131 -6.78 -28.09 5.54
CA GLN A 131 -7.08 -28.67 6.85
C GLN A 131 -7.85 -27.73 7.80
N GLN A 132 -7.77 -26.40 7.62
CA GLN A 132 -8.50 -25.46 8.49
C GLN A 132 -9.90 -25.10 7.97
N SER A 133 -10.16 -25.22 6.67
CA SER A 133 -11.43 -24.78 6.07
C SER A 133 -12.58 -25.79 6.23
N VAL A 134 -12.29 -27.05 6.56
CA VAL A 134 -13.31 -28.10 6.57
C VAL A 134 -13.06 -29.05 7.74
N ARG A 135 -13.21 -28.56 8.98
CA ARG A 135 -13.86 -29.38 10.00
C ARG A 135 -15.35 -29.49 9.62
N GLN A 136 -15.65 -30.15 8.51
CA GLN A 136 -16.93 -30.83 8.39
C GLN A 136 -16.96 -31.77 9.59
N GLY A 137 -17.91 -31.51 10.50
CA GLY A 137 -18.11 -32.34 11.67
C GLY A 137 -18.09 -33.80 11.23
N PRO A 138 -17.48 -34.70 12.02
CA PRO A 138 -17.53 -36.12 11.73
C PRO A 138 -19.00 -36.46 11.52
N SER A 139 -19.33 -36.85 10.28
CA SER A 139 -20.61 -37.47 9.97
C SER A 139 -20.67 -38.71 10.86
N LEU A 140 -21.33 -38.54 12.01
CA LEU A 140 -21.75 -39.62 12.87
C LEU A 140 -22.64 -40.48 11.98
N ARG A 141 -22.04 -41.52 11.38
CA ARG A 141 -22.79 -42.70 10.99
C ARG A 141 -23.46 -43.18 12.27
N ALA A 142 -24.73 -42.82 12.41
CA ALA A 142 -25.60 -43.37 13.42
C ALA A 142 -25.53 -44.89 13.28
N SER A 143 -24.84 -45.51 14.23
CA SER A 143 -24.89 -46.95 14.44
C SER A 143 -26.34 -47.30 14.71
N LYS A 144 -26.92 -48.05 13.78
CA LYS A 144 -28.28 -48.55 13.87
C LYS A 144 -28.24 -49.83 14.68
N GLU A 145 -28.31 -49.71 16.00
CA GLU A 145 -28.54 -50.85 16.88
C GLU A 145 -29.20 -50.35 18.17
N GLY A 146 -30.39 -50.87 18.48
CA GLY A 146 -31.11 -50.51 19.71
C GLY A 146 -32.59 -50.21 19.51
N ARG A 147 -33.32 -51.23 19.12
CA ARG A 147 -34.79 -51.37 19.15
C ARG A 147 -35.31 -51.15 20.57
N TYR A 148 -36.21 -50.19 20.78
CA TYR A 148 -37.26 -50.27 21.82
C TYR A 148 -38.53 -49.58 21.32
N GLU A 149 -39.59 -50.38 21.26
CA GLU A 149 -40.96 -50.01 20.93
C GLU A 149 -41.54 -49.11 22.02
N PHE A 150 -42.24 -48.04 21.64
CA PHE A 150 -43.53 -47.72 22.26
C PHE A 150 -44.41 -46.97 21.25
N GLN A 151 -45.65 -47.43 21.21
CA GLN A 151 -46.72 -47.09 20.27
C GLN A 151 -47.33 -45.70 20.54
N SER A 152 -47.76 -45.03 19.48
CA SER A 152 -49.06 -44.34 19.34
C SER A 152 -49.06 -43.59 18.01
N GLU A 153 -49.66 -44.17 16.97
CA GLU A 153 -51.03 -43.87 16.52
C GLU A 153 -51.26 -42.40 16.12
N SER A 154 -51.02 -42.08 14.85
CA SER A 154 -52.03 -41.37 14.03
C SER A 154 -51.72 -41.49 12.54
N LYS A 155 -52.51 -42.37 11.94
CA LYS A 155 -52.92 -42.51 10.53
C LYS A 155 -52.84 -41.22 9.70
N SER A 156 -52.11 -41.26 8.57
CA SER A 156 -52.73 -41.08 7.25
C SER A 156 -51.76 -41.50 6.14
N ALA A 157 -52.23 -42.43 5.33
CA ALA A 157 -51.53 -43.02 4.20
C ALA A 157 -51.56 -42.11 2.97
N THR A 158 -50.49 -42.13 2.18
CA THR A 158 -50.55 -42.49 0.75
C THR A 158 -49.18 -42.97 0.30
N ALA A 159 -49.15 -44.23 -0.11
CA ALA A 159 -48.02 -44.93 -0.69
C ALA A 159 -47.87 -44.61 -2.18
N SER A 160 -46.62 -44.51 -2.65
CA SER A 160 -46.23 -44.68 -4.06
C SER A 160 -44.70 -44.73 -4.10
N SER A 161 -44.13 -45.92 -4.04
CA SER A 161 -43.74 -46.73 -5.21
C SER A 161 -42.28 -46.48 -5.60
N ARG A 162 -41.46 -47.49 -5.29
CA ARG A 162 -40.09 -47.67 -5.76
C ARG A 162 -40.03 -47.61 -7.29
N ARG A 163 -39.09 -46.84 -7.84
CA ARG A 163 -38.37 -47.19 -9.06
C ARG A 163 -36.90 -46.86 -8.87
N SER A 164 -36.12 -47.92 -8.68
CA SER A 164 -34.72 -47.98 -9.10
C SER A 164 -34.63 -47.53 -10.55
N LEU A 165 -33.90 -46.45 -10.81
CA LEU A 165 -33.66 -45.94 -12.15
C LEU A 165 -32.15 -45.99 -12.42
N ASP A 166 -31.87 -46.58 -13.58
CA ASP A 166 -30.59 -46.97 -14.13
C ASP A 166 -29.44 -45.99 -13.95
N LEU A 167 -28.30 -46.58 -13.56
CA LEU A 167 -26.97 -45.98 -13.48
C LEU A 167 -26.23 -46.07 -14.82
N LEU A 168 -26.90 -45.80 -15.94
CA LEU A 168 -26.30 -45.90 -17.28
C LEU A 168 -26.84 -44.83 -18.23
N GLU A 169 -26.64 -43.54 -17.91
CA GLU A 169 -26.55 -42.46 -18.90
C GLU A 169 -26.14 -41.16 -18.18
N ILE A 170 -24.89 -41.10 -17.70
CA ILE A 170 -24.25 -39.80 -17.46
C ILE A 170 -23.88 -39.27 -18.84
N GLY A 171 -24.91 -38.79 -19.54
CA GLY A 171 -24.80 -38.09 -20.78
C GLY A 171 -23.83 -36.93 -20.60
N ILE A 172 -22.88 -36.85 -21.53
CA ILE A 172 -21.99 -35.73 -21.80
C ILE A 172 -22.87 -34.58 -22.39
N GLY A 173 -23.96 -34.26 -21.70
CA GLY A 173 -24.83 -33.12 -21.95
C GLY A 173 -24.13 -31.90 -21.41
N ARG A 174 -23.14 -31.42 -22.17
CA ARG A 174 -22.51 -30.11 -22.03
C ARG A 174 -23.56 -29.04 -22.23
N SER A 175 -24.43 -28.87 -21.23
CA SER A 175 -25.20 -27.66 -21.02
C SER A 175 -24.19 -26.58 -20.70
N LYS A 176 -23.65 -25.99 -21.77
CA LYS A 176 -23.09 -24.65 -21.80
C LYS A 176 -24.23 -23.73 -21.38
N SER A 177 -24.55 -23.73 -20.08
CA SER A 177 -25.21 -22.63 -19.44
C SER A 177 -24.32 -21.45 -19.78
N ARG A 178 -24.76 -20.67 -20.78
CA ARG A 178 -24.28 -19.32 -21.03
C ARG A 178 -24.62 -18.56 -19.76
N SER A 179 -23.83 -18.81 -18.71
CA SER A 179 -23.70 -17.95 -17.56
C SER A 179 -23.56 -16.58 -18.16
N LYS A 180 -24.62 -15.77 -18.03
CA LYS A 180 -24.63 -14.37 -18.40
C LYS A 180 -23.42 -13.82 -17.67
N ARG A 181 -22.32 -13.61 -18.39
CA ARG A 181 -21.05 -13.20 -17.78
C ARG A 181 -21.39 -11.96 -16.98
N ALA A 182 -21.37 -12.09 -15.65
CA ALA A 182 -21.59 -10.95 -14.78
C ALA A 182 -20.60 -9.88 -15.24
N ALA A 183 -21.09 -8.64 -15.40
CA ALA A 183 -20.22 -7.53 -15.73
C ALA A 183 -19.05 -7.51 -14.72
N PRO A 184 -17.82 -7.20 -15.17
CA PRO A 184 -16.67 -7.18 -14.28
C PRO A 184 -16.97 -6.28 -13.08
N GLU A 185 -16.72 -6.80 -11.87
CA GLU A 185 -16.98 -6.03 -10.64
C GLU A 185 -16.04 -4.83 -10.53
N LEU A 186 -14.79 -5.02 -10.96
CA LEU A 186 -13.69 -4.05 -10.94
C LEU A 186 -12.88 -4.20 -12.24
N VAL A 187 -12.31 -3.09 -12.72
CA VAL A 187 -11.30 -3.10 -13.78
C VAL A 187 -9.92 -3.04 -13.13
N THR A 188 -9.12 -4.10 -13.25
CA THR A 188 -7.77 -4.14 -12.68
C THR A 188 -6.89 -3.05 -13.31
N MET A 189 -6.30 -2.21 -12.47
CA MET A 189 -5.44 -1.11 -12.91
C MET A 189 -3.96 -1.45 -12.94
N VAL A 190 -3.51 -2.44 -12.15
CA VAL A 190 -2.08 -2.75 -12.04
C VAL A 190 -1.57 -3.38 -13.34
N GLY A 191 -0.88 -2.56 -14.13
CA GLY A 191 -0.11 -2.97 -15.29
C GLY A 191 1.38 -2.93 -14.99
N ALA A 192 2.14 -3.83 -15.62
CA ALA A 192 3.60 -3.71 -15.62
C ALA A 192 4.01 -2.38 -16.28
N LEU A 193 5.16 -1.83 -15.86
CA LEU A 193 5.82 -0.73 -16.57
C LEU A 193 5.90 -1.09 -18.05
N GLU A 194 5.28 -0.25 -18.90
CA GLU A 194 5.26 -0.49 -20.34
C GLU A 194 6.70 -0.47 -20.87
N GLY A 195 7.09 -1.57 -21.51
CA GLY A 195 8.36 -1.63 -22.21
C GLY A 195 8.24 -0.84 -23.51
N VAL A 196 9.20 0.05 -23.77
CA VAL A 196 9.28 0.85 -25.01
C VAL A 196 9.30 -0.03 -26.27
N THR A 197 9.61 -1.31 -26.13
CA THR A 197 9.57 -2.30 -27.22
C THR A 197 8.39 -3.24 -27.00
N GLY A 198 7.35 -3.14 -27.83
CA GLY A 198 6.11 -3.93 -27.76
C GLY A 198 6.24 -5.44 -28.01
N GLY A 199 7.42 -6.01 -27.74
CA GLY A 199 7.64 -7.45 -27.77
C GLY A 199 7.35 -8.06 -26.39
N SER A 200 6.44 -9.02 -26.34
CA SER A 200 6.26 -9.95 -25.21
C SER A 200 7.52 -10.84 -25.08
N GLN A 201 8.64 -10.25 -24.67
CA GLN A 201 9.83 -11.02 -24.36
C GLN A 201 9.69 -11.56 -22.95
N SER A 202 9.99 -12.86 -22.80
CA SER A 202 10.02 -13.52 -21.50
C SER A 202 11.12 -12.87 -20.65
N VAL A 203 10.71 -11.94 -19.78
CA VAL A 203 11.59 -11.40 -18.75
C VAL A 203 12.13 -12.59 -17.96
N THR A 204 13.44 -12.76 -17.98
CA THR A 204 14.13 -13.75 -17.15
C THR A 204 13.79 -13.45 -15.70
N LYS A 205 13.09 -14.37 -15.05
CA LYS A 205 12.59 -14.17 -13.69
C LYS A 205 13.71 -14.39 -12.69
N GLU A 206 14.55 -13.38 -12.48
CA GLU A 206 15.70 -13.49 -11.58
C GLU A 206 15.28 -13.88 -10.15
N TRP A 207 14.12 -13.39 -9.70
CA TRP A 207 13.56 -13.67 -8.37
C TRP A 207 13.36 -15.16 -8.07
N VAL A 208 13.20 -15.98 -9.12
CA VAL A 208 12.89 -17.40 -9.01
C VAL A 208 14.08 -18.23 -8.52
N HIS A 209 15.29 -17.70 -8.68
CA HIS A 209 16.54 -18.34 -8.28
C HIS A 209 17.00 -17.90 -6.87
N GLU A 210 16.35 -16.90 -6.29
CA GLU A 210 16.62 -16.35 -4.97
C GLU A 210 16.01 -17.24 -3.87
N VAL A 211 16.64 -18.38 -3.64
CA VAL A 211 16.22 -19.38 -2.65
C VAL A 211 17.31 -19.62 -1.62
N GLN A 212 16.92 -19.90 -0.39
CA GLN A 212 17.82 -20.22 0.72
C GLN A 212 17.32 -21.42 1.52
N HIS A 213 18.21 -22.04 2.30
CA HIS A 213 17.84 -23.10 3.22
C HIS A 213 17.19 -22.49 4.46
N ALA A 214 15.95 -22.90 4.75
CA ALA A 214 15.32 -22.56 6.00
C ALA A 214 16.07 -23.18 7.18
N GLN A 215 16.16 -22.44 8.27
CA GLN A 215 16.73 -22.85 9.54
C GLN A 215 15.58 -23.19 10.50
N ASN A 216 15.75 -24.22 11.33
CA ASN A 216 14.80 -24.49 12.41
C ASN A 216 15.29 -23.78 13.66
N LEU A 217 14.57 -22.75 14.10
CA LEU A 217 14.85 -21.96 15.29
C LEU A 217 13.70 -22.18 16.28
N ASP A 218 13.97 -22.88 17.38
CA ASP A 218 12.98 -23.17 18.43
C ASP A 218 11.67 -23.81 17.91
N GLY A 219 11.77 -24.66 16.89
CA GLY A 219 10.62 -25.32 16.26
C GLY A 219 9.89 -24.47 15.23
N ARG A 220 10.39 -23.28 14.91
CA ARG A 220 9.85 -22.38 13.88
C ARG A 220 10.79 -22.30 12.67
N THR A 221 10.22 -22.00 11.50
CA THR A 221 10.98 -21.83 10.25
C THR A 221 11.57 -20.42 10.20
N GLY A 222 12.88 -20.30 10.36
CA GLY A 222 13.62 -19.05 10.19
C GLY A 222 14.47 -19.00 8.93
N ILE A 223 14.87 -17.80 8.54
CA ILE A 223 15.74 -17.54 7.39
C ILE A 223 16.75 -16.42 7.72
N THR A 224 17.87 -16.39 7.00
CA THR A 224 18.80 -15.25 7.08
C THR A 224 18.22 -14.10 6.25
N VAL A 225 18.31 -12.87 6.75
CA VAL A 225 17.82 -11.67 6.07
C VAL A 225 18.86 -10.56 6.21
N THR A 226 19.03 -9.75 5.19
CA THR A 226 19.94 -8.60 5.16
C THR A 226 19.23 -7.33 5.66
N ALA A 227 19.98 -6.32 6.11
CA ALA A 227 19.40 -5.02 6.45
C ALA A 227 18.63 -4.40 5.27
N ALA A 228 19.14 -4.56 4.04
CA ALA A 228 18.50 -4.06 2.83
C ALA A 228 17.16 -4.76 2.55
N GLU A 229 17.05 -6.08 2.77
CA GLU A 229 15.79 -6.81 2.67
C GLU A 229 14.76 -6.34 3.71
N LEU A 230 15.19 -6.10 4.95
CA LEU A 230 14.32 -5.58 6.01
C LEU A 230 13.83 -4.16 5.73
N ALA A 231 14.71 -3.29 5.25
CA ALA A 231 14.36 -1.93 4.89
C ALA A 231 13.38 -1.90 3.72
N ALA A 232 13.63 -2.69 2.67
CA ALA A 232 12.71 -2.82 1.56
C ALA A 232 11.34 -3.37 2.00
N LEU A 233 11.31 -4.41 2.84
CA LEU A 233 10.06 -4.94 3.39
C LEU A 233 9.33 -3.91 4.24
N SER A 234 10.04 -3.14 5.07
CA SER A 234 9.47 -2.05 5.88
C SER A 234 8.77 -1.02 5.00
N VAL A 235 9.44 -0.56 3.94
CA VAL A 235 8.89 0.41 2.98
C VAL A 235 7.66 -0.16 2.27
N ILE A 236 7.71 -1.41 1.83
CA ILE A 236 6.58 -2.10 1.19
C ILE A 236 5.39 -2.18 2.14
N LEU A 237 5.62 -2.44 3.43
CA LEU A 237 4.59 -2.49 4.47
C LEU A 237 4.09 -1.11 4.90
N GLY A 238 4.65 -0.03 4.36
CA GLY A 238 4.31 1.35 4.74
C GLY A 238 4.81 1.73 6.13
N CYS A 239 5.84 1.05 6.63
CA CYS A 239 6.59 1.45 7.82
C CYS A 239 7.62 2.49 7.39
N SER A 240 7.49 3.74 7.86
CA SER A 240 8.45 4.80 7.56
C SER A 240 9.84 4.39 8.08
N PRO A 241 10.84 4.18 7.20
CA PRO A 241 12.19 3.93 7.63
C PRO A 241 12.78 5.23 8.19
N SER A 242 13.49 5.17 9.31
CA SER A 242 14.39 6.26 9.68
C SER A 242 15.66 6.09 8.86
N LEU A 243 15.87 6.92 7.84
CA LEU A 243 17.04 6.81 6.96
C LEU A 243 18.35 6.99 7.75
N ALA A 244 18.36 7.85 8.78
CA ALA A 244 19.42 7.96 9.79
C ALA A 244 19.86 6.61 10.35
N GLN A 245 18.91 5.79 10.80
CA GLN A 245 19.20 4.49 11.40
C GLN A 245 19.75 3.48 10.39
N VAL A 246 19.39 3.63 9.12
CA VAL A 246 19.79 2.67 8.09
C VAL A 246 21.15 3.01 7.48
N THR A 247 21.43 4.29 7.23
CA THR A 247 22.69 4.71 6.57
C THR A 247 23.87 4.80 7.53
N GLN A 248 23.66 5.21 8.79
CA GLN A 248 24.76 5.37 9.74
C GLN A 248 25.35 4.04 10.25
N GLY A 249 24.80 2.91 9.79
CA GLY A 249 25.17 1.60 10.28
C GLY A 249 24.74 1.42 11.74
N LEU A 250 24.17 0.27 12.08
CA LEU A 250 23.91 -0.11 13.47
C LEU A 250 25.19 -0.23 14.34
N GLU A 251 26.36 0.15 13.82
CA GLU A 251 27.67 -0.06 14.44
C GLU A 251 27.90 0.81 15.68
N ARG A 252 27.40 2.05 15.71
CA ARG A 252 27.79 3.01 16.77
C ARG A 252 26.88 3.04 17.98
N THR A 253 25.67 2.48 17.91
CA THR A 253 24.77 2.48 19.06
C THR A 253 24.25 1.07 19.33
N ASN A 254 24.39 0.59 20.57
CA ASN A 254 23.69 -0.61 21.06
C ASN A 254 22.16 -0.44 21.09
N GLN A 255 21.61 0.52 20.36
CA GLN A 255 20.19 0.74 20.23
C GLN A 255 19.63 -0.33 19.30
N GLN A 256 18.60 -1.01 19.79
CA GLN A 256 17.87 -1.99 18.98
C GLN A 256 17.36 -1.32 17.70
N PRO A 257 17.34 -2.02 16.55
CA PRO A 257 16.62 -1.56 15.35
C PRO A 257 15.12 -1.61 15.67
N VAL A 258 14.64 -0.58 16.35
CA VAL A 258 13.25 -0.44 16.75
C VAL A 258 12.52 0.26 15.61
N ILE A 259 12.08 -0.50 14.61
CA ILE A 259 11.05 -0.06 13.67
C ILE A 259 9.68 -0.29 14.32
N ASP A 260 9.47 0.23 15.54
CA ASP A 260 8.20 0.10 16.28
C ASP A 260 7.15 1.10 15.79
N ARG A 261 7.00 1.18 14.47
CA ARG A 261 5.93 1.93 13.83
C ARG A 261 4.99 0.96 13.15
N ARG A 262 3.70 1.07 13.48
CA ARG A 262 2.64 0.34 12.80
C ARG A 262 2.59 0.78 11.34
N GLY A 263 2.87 -0.14 10.42
CA GLY A 263 2.79 0.10 8.99
C GLY A 263 1.36 0.23 8.47
N ALA A 264 1.26 0.47 7.17
CA ALA A 264 0.01 0.62 6.41
C ALA A 264 -0.95 -0.57 6.54
N PHE A 265 -0.42 -1.78 6.77
CA PHE A 265 -1.22 -3.01 6.90
C PHE A 265 -1.54 -3.36 8.35
N GLY A 266 -1.17 -2.51 9.32
CA GLY A 266 -1.19 -2.89 10.73
C GLY A 266 -0.13 -3.96 11.04
N ILE A 267 0.96 -4.02 10.28
CA ILE A 267 2.10 -4.90 10.54
C ILE A 267 3.26 -4.01 10.99
N SER A 268 3.93 -4.37 12.08
CA SER A 268 5.20 -3.76 12.50
C SER A 268 6.34 -4.77 12.38
N ILE A 269 7.55 -4.26 12.20
CA ILE A 269 8.78 -5.06 12.16
C ILE A 269 9.61 -4.69 13.38
N SER A 270 9.97 -5.64 14.22
CA SER A 270 10.84 -5.39 15.37
C SER A 270 12.03 -6.33 15.35
N GLY A 271 13.21 -5.82 15.74
CA GLY A 271 14.42 -6.63 15.85
C GLY A 271 14.93 -6.71 17.28
N LEU A 272 15.09 -7.92 17.79
CA LEU A 272 15.72 -8.20 19.08
C LEU A 272 17.15 -8.67 18.84
N LYS A 273 18.13 -7.96 19.43
CA LYS A 273 19.54 -8.38 19.38
C LYS A 273 19.70 -9.68 20.17
N VAL A 274 20.21 -10.70 19.52
CA VAL A 274 20.60 -12.00 20.08
C VAL A 274 22.12 -11.99 20.32
N GLU A 275 22.60 -12.96 21.09
CA GLU A 275 24.03 -13.17 21.30
C GLU A 275 24.80 -13.29 19.96
N LYS A 276 26.06 -12.81 19.95
CA LYS A 276 26.99 -12.87 18.80
C LYS A 276 26.62 -11.95 17.63
N GLY A 277 25.99 -10.81 17.89
CA GLY A 277 25.72 -9.79 16.86
C GLY A 277 24.58 -10.13 15.91
N LYS A 278 23.86 -11.23 16.15
CA LYS A 278 22.69 -11.62 15.37
C LYS A 278 21.47 -10.86 15.86
N TYR A 279 20.51 -10.63 14.98
CA TYR A 279 19.19 -10.13 15.34
C TYR A 279 18.16 -11.22 15.09
N HIS A 280 17.11 -11.24 15.91
CA HIS A 280 15.88 -11.98 15.68
C HIS A 280 14.84 -10.94 15.28
N ILE A 281 14.43 -10.98 14.02
CA ILE A 281 13.38 -10.10 13.51
C ILE A 281 12.02 -10.80 13.67
N SER A 282 11.06 -10.08 14.25
CA SER A 282 9.68 -10.53 14.38
C SER A 282 8.72 -9.57 13.66
N LEU A 283 7.66 -10.14 13.08
CA LEU A 283 6.58 -9.39 12.44
C LEU A 283 5.34 -9.49 13.32
N THR A 284 4.84 -8.34 13.78
CA THR A 284 3.67 -8.29 14.66
C THR A 284 2.49 -7.72 13.89
N HIS A 285 1.41 -8.50 13.79
CA HIS A 285 0.15 -8.03 13.22
C HIS A 285 -0.74 -7.44 14.33
N HIS A 286 -1.04 -6.15 14.20
CA HIS A 286 -1.86 -5.38 15.11
C HIS A 286 -3.33 -5.47 14.70
N THR A 287 -4.22 -5.45 15.70
CA THR A 287 -5.66 -5.38 15.45
C THR A 287 -6.00 -4.05 14.78
N ARG A 288 -6.62 -4.13 13.61
CA ARG A 288 -7.07 -2.96 12.84
C ARG A 288 -8.52 -2.61 13.17
N ASN A 289 -8.82 -1.32 13.25
CA ASN A 289 -10.19 -0.84 13.36
C ASN A 289 -10.95 -1.09 12.03
N LYS A 290 -12.30 -0.99 12.03
CA LYS A 290 -13.10 -1.21 10.82
C LYS A 290 -12.78 -0.23 9.68
N ALA A 291 -12.31 0.97 9.98
CA ALA A 291 -11.92 1.98 8.98
C ALA A 291 -10.56 1.67 8.32
N GLN A 292 -9.71 0.89 8.99
CA GLN A 292 -8.39 0.42 8.55
C GLN A 292 -8.44 -0.93 7.81
N LEU A 293 -9.62 -1.57 7.78
CA LEU A 293 -9.80 -2.81 7.04
C LEU A 293 -9.79 -2.53 5.54
N PRO A 294 -9.22 -3.45 4.74
CA PRO A 294 -8.90 -3.20 3.36
C PRO A 294 -10.15 -3.18 2.47
N ALA A 295 -10.08 -2.40 1.40
CA ALA A 295 -11.00 -2.52 0.27
C ALA A 295 -10.55 -3.66 -0.67
N ARG A 296 -11.39 -4.04 -1.64
CA ARG A 296 -11.13 -5.14 -2.59
C ARG A 296 -10.31 -4.74 -3.82
N GLY A 297 -9.79 -3.51 -3.87
CA GLY A 297 -9.01 -3.01 -5.00
C GLY A 297 -7.65 -3.70 -5.19
N SER A 298 -6.97 -3.37 -6.29
CA SER A 298 -5.74 -4.04 -6.74
C SER A 298 -4.48 -3.82 -5.88
N GLY A 299 -4.48 -2.88 -4.94
CA GLY A 299 -3.33 -2.53 -4.11
C GLY A 299 -2.30 -1.68 -4.84
N TYR A 300 -1.03 -1.78 -4.45
CA TYR A 300 0.09 -1.06 -5.08
C TYR A 300 1.31 -1.97 -5.32
N SER A 301 2.18 -1.56 -6.24
CA SER A 301 3.42 -2.22 -6.62
C SER A 301 4.50 -2.01 -5.58
N THR A 302 5.25 -3.07 -5.26
CA THR A 302 6.41 -2.99 -4.35
C THR A 302 7.50 -2.11 -4.95
N LEU A 303 7.63 -2.10 -6.27
CA LEU A 303 8.59 -1.26 -6.98
C LEU A 303 8.30 0.22 -6.73
N PHE A 304 7.06 0.64 -7.02
CA PHE A 304 6.65 2.02 -6.77
C PHE A 304 6.73 2.39 -5.29
N ALA A 305 6.39 1.47 -4.38
CA ALA A 305 6.52 1.72 -2.95
C ALA A 305 7.96 2.10 -2.55
N LYS A 306 8.96 1.36 -3.05
CA LYS A 306 10.37 1.70 -2.85
C LYS A 306 10.70 3.04 -3.50
N HIS A 307 10.47 3.18 -4.80
CA HIS A 307 10.89 4.36 -5.55
C HIS A 307 10.31 5.66 -4.99
N MET A 308 9.00 5.69 -4.71
CA MET A 308 8.32 6.89 -4.22
C MET A 308 8.76 7.27 -2.81
N ALA A 309 8.98 6.29 -1.93
CA ALA A 309 9.52 6.52 -0.59
C ALA A 309 10.89 7.22 -0.64
N PHE A 310 11.70 6.95 -1.66
CA PHE A 310 13.00 7.58 -1.89
C PHE A 310 12.97 8.71 -2.94
N GLY A 311 11.79 9.25 -3.25
CA GLY A 311 11.65 10.45 -4.09
C GLY A 311 11.85 10.24 -5.58
N SER A 312 11.69 9.02 -6.07
CA SER A 312 11.82 8.70 -7.48
C SER A 312 10.51 8.14 -8.08
N LEU A 313 10.32 8.36 -9.38
CA LEU A 313 9.14 7.96 -10.15
C LEU A 313 9.54 7.06 -11.34
N PRO A 314 9.29 5.75 -11.27
CA PRO A 314 9.49 4.85 -12.39
C PRO A 314 8.56 5.20 -13.54
N TYR A 315 9.08 5.28 -14.77
CA TYR A 315 8.26 5.61 -15.94
C TYR A 315 8.36 4.59 -17.07
N SER A 316 9.47 3.88 -17.17
CA SER A 316 9.63 2.82 -18.15
C SER A 316 10.54 1.73 -17.64
N ALA A 317 10.33 0.51 -18.13
CA ALA A 317 11.20 -0.62 -17.84
C ALA A 317 11.74 -1.21 -19.15
N SER A 318 13.06 -1.26 -19.27
CA SER A 318 13.75 -1.91 -20.37
C SER A 318 14.33 -3.25 -19.89
N LYS A 319 15.07 -3.92 -20.78
CA LYS A 319 15.95 -5.03 -20.40
C LYS A 319 17.15 -4.58 -19.59
N SER A 320 17.62 -3.35 -19.82
CA SER A 320 18.80 -2.80 -19.16
C SER A 320 18.51 -2.32 -17.74
N GLY A 321 17.25 -1.96 -17.45
CA GLY A 321 16.87 -1.49 -16.13
C GLY A 321 15.49 -0.87 -16.07
N ILE A 322 15.23 -0.19 -14.96
CA ILE A 322 14.06 0.63 -14.70
C ILE A 322 14.50 2.07 -14.80
N ASN A 323 13.93 2.81 -15.74
CA ASN A 323 14.19 4.25 -15.84
C ASN A 323 13.26 4.99 -14.88
N SER A 324 13.86 5.83 -14.04
CA SER A 324 13.15 6.52 -12.97
C SER A 324 13.56 7.99 -12.92
N ILE A 325 12.57 8.88 -12.78
CA ILE A 325 12.83 10.32 -12.57
C ILE A 325 13.03 10.56 -11.09
N ASN A 326 14.16 11.13 -10.68
CA ASN A 326 14.40 11.59 -9.32
C ASN A 326 13.81 13.00 -9.15
N ILE A 327 12.92 13.18 -8.18
CA ILE A 327 12.21 14.44 -7.92
C ILE A 327 12.87 15.14 -6.74
N THR A 328 13.49 16.28 -7.03
CA THR A 328 14.18 17.14 -6.05
C THR A 328 13.36 18.40 -5.75
N THR A 329 13.76 19.15 -4.74
CA THR A 329 13.25 20.51 -4.47
C THR A 329 13.44 21.43 -5.69
N ASP A 330 14.60 21.33 -6.35
CA ASP A 330 14.87 22.10 -7.58
C ASP A 330 13.88 21.78 -8.71
N THR A 331 13.45 20.51 -8.80
CA THR A 331 12.42 20.09 -9.77
C THR A 331 11.11 20.82 -9.49
N LEU A 332 10.69 20.88 -8.22
CA LEU A 332 9.48 21.60 -7.81
C LEU A 332 9.60 23.10 -8.12
N GLU A 333 10.70 23.73 -7.73
CA GLU A 333 10.89 25.17 -7.98
C GLU A 333 10.87 25.51 -9.46
N ALA A 334 11.49 24.68 -10.30
CA ALA A 334 11.50 24.90 -11.74
C ALA A 334 10.10 24.75 -12.36
N LEU A 335 9.29 23.81 -11.86
CA LEU A 335 7.89 23.63 -12.26
C LEU A 335 7.01 24.79 -11.81
N GLU A 336 7.17 25.28 -10.58
CA GLU A 336 6.43 26.42 -10.05
C GLU A 336 6.70 27.70 -10.86
N LYS A 337 7.94 27.87 -11.33
CA LYS A 337 8.36 28.96 -12.22
C LYS A 337 7.91 28.77 -13.69
N GLY A 338 7.29 27.63 -14.03
CA GLY A 338 6.92 27.29 -15.40
C GLY A 338 8.12 27.16 -16.35
N THR A 339 9.30 26.80 -15.82
CA THR A 339 10.53 26.70 -16.61
C THR A 339 10.48 25.47 -17.50
N ALA A 340 10.96 25.57 -18.75
CA ALA A 340 11.10 24.40 -19.62
C ALA A 340 12.10 23.42 -19.00
N LEU A 341 11.71 22.14 -18.88
CA LEU A 341 12.55 21.09 -18.29
C LEU A 341 13.09 20.15 -19.36
N GLN A 342 14.31 19.67 -19.16
CA GLN A 342 14.91 18.60 -19.94
C GLN A 342 15.25 17.42 -19.03
N LEU A 343 14.98 16.21 -19.52
CA LEU A 343 15.38 14.97 -18.87
C LEU A 343 16.88 14.78 -19.10
N GLN A 344 17.64 14.69 -18.01
CA GLN A 344 19.08 14.44 -18.04
C GLN A 344 19.37 13.11 -17.35
N ASN A 345 20.31 12.34 -17.91
CA ASN A 345 20.83 11.17 -17.19
C ASN A 345 21.59 11.68 -15.97
N SER A 346 21.25 11.13 -14.81
CA SER A 346 21.91 11.48 -13.57
C SER A 346 22.50 10.22 -12.96
N ASP A 347 23.74 10.32 -12.51
CA ASP A 347 24.23 9.39 -11.51
C ASP A 347 23.35 9.50 -10.25
N PRO A 348 23.29 8.47 -9.38
CA PRO A 348 22.60 8.59 -8.10
C PRO A 348 23.16 9.79 -7.32
N LEU A 349 22.40 10.88 -7.28
CA LEU A 349 22.86 12.17 -6.74
C LEU A 349 22.53 12.33 -5.25
N THR A 350 21.53 11.59 -4.74
CA THR A 350 21.04 11.75 -3.37
C THR A 350 21.35 10.50 -2.53
N PRO A 351 21.57 10.65 -1.21
CA PRO A 351 21.69 9.50 -0.31
C PRO A 351 20.50 8.54 -0.40
N ALA A 352 19.29 9.07 -0.63
CA ALA A 352 18.09 8.28 -0.84
C ALA A 352 18.17 7.44 -2.13
N SER A 353 18.68 7.99 -3.23
CA SER A 353 18.86 7.24 -4.49
C SER A 353 19.94 6.16 -4.38
N HIS A 354 21.05 6.43 -3.70
CA HIS A 354 22.06 5.42 -3.38
C HIS A 354 21.50 4.31 -2.50
N PHE A 355 20.72 4.68 -1.49
CA PHE A 355 20.09 3.71 -0.62
C PHE A 355 19.07 2.84 -1.38
N LEU A 356 18.27 3.44 -2.27
CA LEU A 356 17.35 2.71 -3.15
C LEU A 356 18.10 1.67 -4.02
N LEU A 357 19.29 1.98 -4.54
CA LEU A 357 20.11 1.02 -5.29
C LEU A 357 20.62 -0.15 -4.43
N SER A 358 20.76 0.04 -3.12
CA SER A 358 21.16 -1.02 -2.20
C SER A 358 20.03 -2.02 -1.88
N LEU A 359 18.78 -1.63 -2.13
CA LEU A 359 17.61 -2.45 -1.85
C LEU A 359 17.49 -3.61 -2.85
N PRO A 360 16.95 -4.78 -2.44
CA PRO A 360 16.63 -5.85 -3.38
C PRO A 360 15.72 -5.34 -4.49
N SER A 361 16.15 -5.47 -5.74
CA SER A 361 15.42 -5.05 -6.93
C SER A 361 15.47 -6.12 -8.01
N SER A 362 14.39 -6.29 -8.77
CA SER A 362 14.37 -7.24 -9.89
C SER A 362 15.20 -6.76 -11.08
N ARG A 363 15.50 -5.46 -11.16
CA ARG A 363 16.30 -4.84 -12.22
C ARG A 363 17.12 -3.68 -11.69
N ASN A 364 18.19 -3.33 -12.40
CA ASN A 364 18.97 -2.13 -12.13
C ASN A 364 18.13 -0.88 -12.38
N THR A 365 18.34 0.18 -11.59
CA THR A 365 17.66 1.46 -11.77
C THR A 365 18.58 2.44 -12.48
N ILE A 366 18.06 3.12 -13.48
CA ILE A 366 18.70 4.24 -14.17
C ILE A 366 17.96 5.50 -13.75
N PHE A 367 18.67 6.43 -13.11
CA PHE A 367 18.09 7.67 -12.65
C PHE A 367 18.21 8.77 -13.69
N HIS A 368 17.17 9.58 -13.74
CA HIS A 368 17.14 10.81 -14.50
C HIS A 368 16.71 11.96 -13.61
N THR A 369 17.26 13.15 -13.82
CA THR A 369 16.79 14.38 -13.19
C THR A 369 16.14 15.28 -14.23
N LEU A 370 15.28 16.18 -13.75
CA LEU A 370 14.69 17.22 -14.56
C LEU A 370 15.43 18.52 -14.24
N ALA A 371 16.15 19.05 -15.21
CA ALA A 371 16.88 20.31 -15.09
C ALA A 371 16.30 21.35 -16.06
N PRO A 372 16.43 22.66 -15.76
CA PRO A 372 16.07 23.71 -16.69
C PRO A 372 16.73 23.50 -18.06
N ALA A 373 15.93 23.49 -19.11
CA ALA A 373 16.41 23.34 -20.46
C ALA A 373 17.04 24.64 -20.97
N SER A 374 18.21 24.56 -21.60
CA SER A 374 18.81 25.71 -22.30
C SER A 374 18.18 25.94 -23.68
N ASP A 375 17.48 24.94 -24.23
CA ASP A 375 16.79 25.02 -25.52
C ASP A 375 15.27 25.03 -25.33
N VAL A 376 14.58 25.87 -26.11
CA VAL A 376 13.13 26.13 -26.04
C VAL A 376 12.30 24.91 -26.48
N LYS A 377 12.91 23.92 -27.15
CA LYS A 377 12.23 22.71 -27.65
C LYS A 377 12.04 21.59 -26.61
N ALA A 378 12.16 21.87 -25.32
CA ALA A 378 12.17 20.82 -24.30
C ALA A 378 10.77 20.27 -23.98
N GLY A 379 10.55 18.98 -24.25
CA GLY A 379 9.31 18.24 -23.98
C GLY A 379 9.30 17.42 -22.67
N ALA A 380 10.23 17.63 -21.74
CA ALA A 380 10.27 16.84 -20.51
C ALA A 380 9.15 17.13 -19.49
N PRO A 381 8.51 18.32 -19.44
CA PRO A 381 7.30 18.50 -18.63
C PRO A 381 6.24 17.46 -19.00
N ASP A 382 6.05 17.19 -20.30
CA ASP A 382 5.05 16.22 -20.76
C ASP A 382 5.32 14.81 -20.21
N LEU A 383 6.59 14.38 -20.16
CA LEU A 383 6.94 13.08 -19.57
C LEU A 383 6.60 13.03 -18.07
N LEU A 384 6.96 14.07 -17.30
CA LEU A 384 6.63 14.08 -15.87
C LEU A 384 5.11 14.06 -15.65
N LEU A 385 4.37 14.87 -16.41
CA LEU A 385 2.92 14.93 -16.34
C LEU A 385 2.29 13.58 -16.72
N ASP A 386 2.81 12.92 -17.76
CA ASP A 386 2.42 11.57 -18.15
C ASP A 386 2.63 10.58 -17.01
N VAL A 387 3.78 10.62 -16.35
CA VAL A 387 4.12 9.72 -15.23
C VAL A 387 3.23 9.98 -14.01
N ILE A 388 2.96 11.25 -13.68
CA ILE A 388 2.03 11.60 -12.60
C ILE A 388 0.61 11.12 -12.95
N SER A 389 0.19 11.30 -14.19
CA SER A 389 -1.13 10.86 -14.68
C SER A 389 -1.30 9.34 -14.64
N SER A 390 -0.19 8.59 -14.77
CA SER A 390 -0.19 7.13 -14.84
C SER A 390 -0.07 6.45 -13.47
N LEU A 391 0.27 7.17 -12.40
CA LEU A 391 0.45 6.64 -11.04
C LEU A 391 -0.65 5.66 -10.59
N PRO A 392 -1.95 5.99 -10.72
CA PRO A 392 -3.02 5.07 -10.31
C PRO A 392 -3.09 3.79 -11.13
N PHE A 393 -2.53 3.77 -12.34
CA PHE A 393 -2.67 2.71 -13.35
C PHE A 393 -1.41 1.87 -13.58
N MET A 394 -0.32 2.15 -12.88
CA MET A 394 0.93 1.38 -13.01
C MET A 394 1.27 0.77 -11.67
N GLY A 395 1.73 1.62 -10.75
CA GLY A 395 2.14 1.20 -9.43
C GLY A 395 1.05 1.26 -8.38
N GLY A 396 -0.09 1.88 -8.66
CA GLY A 396 -1.02 2.28 -7.61
C GLY A 396 -0.44 3.36 -6.69
N LEU A 397 -1.24 3.81 -5.73
CA LEU A 397 -0.88 4.91 -4.83
C LEU A 397 -0.32 4.37 -3.51
N THR A 398 0.97 4.60 -3.26
CA THR A 398 1.74 4.01 -2.16
C THR A 398 1.52 4.76 -0.84
N PRO A 399 1.72 4.11 0.33
CA PRO A 399 1.50 4.77 1.62
C PRO A 399 2.64 5.69 2.05
N LEU A 400 3.81 5.58 1.42
CA LEU A 400 5.01 6.36 1.73
C LEU A 400 5.51 7.07 0.48
N ALA A 401 5.87 8.34 0.62
CA ALA A 401 6.56 9.12 -0.40
C ALA A 401 7.47 10.18 0.22
N SER A 402 8.50 10.61 -0.51
CA SER A 402 9.32 11.75 -0.10
C SER A 402 8.54 13.08 -0.19
N THR A 403 8.93 14.06 0.62
CA THR A 403 8.28 15.38 0.64
C THR A 403 8.32 16.11 -0.71
N PRO A 404 9.48 16.22 -1.42
CA PRO A 404 9.52 16.91 -2.71
C PRO A 404 8.61 16.28 -3.76
N LEU A 405 8.53 14.95 -3.79
CA LEU A 405 7.62 14.22 -4.65
C LEU A 405 6.15 14.55 -4.35
N ILE A 406 5.76 14.53 -3.07
CA ILE A 406 4.39 14.83 -2.64
C ILE A 406 3.98 16.25 -3.07
N GLN A 407 4.86 17.23 -2.84
CA GLN A 407 4.62 18.62 -3.19
C GLN A 407 4.52 18.82 -4.70
N THR A 408 5.41 18.19 -5.47
CA THR A 408 5.41 18.23 -6.93
C THR A 408 4.11 17.68 -7.51
N VAL A 409 3.68 16.51 -7.05
CA VAL A 409 2.42 15.90 -7.50
C VAL A 409 1.21 16.74 -7.08
N HIS A 410 1.23 17.30 -5.86
CA HIS A 410 0.15 18.16 -5.38
C HIS A 410 0.04 19.43 -6.21
N PHE A 411 1.16 20.14 -6.43
CA PHE A 411 1.20 21.36 -7.24
C PHE A 411 0.57 21.14 -8.63
N VAL A 412 1.02 20.11 -9.33
CA VAL A 412 0.53 19.75 -10.66
C VAL A 412 -0.96 19.38 -10.63
N ALA A 413 -1.36 18.45 -9.76
CA ALA A 413 -2.70 17.88 -9.79
C ALA A 413 -3.77 18.78 -9.15
N ALA A 414 -3.39 19.69 -8.25
CA ALA A 414 -4.31 20.60 -7.57
C ALA A 414 -4.76 21.77 -8.46
N ALA A 415 -4.04 22.06 -9.55
CA ALA A 415 -4.35 23.15 -10.48
C ALA A 415 -4.39 24.54 -9.81
N GLY A 416 -3.56 24.74 -8.77
CA GLY A 416 -3.57 25.97 -7.96
C GLY A 416 -4.84 26.18 -7.11
N LEU A 417 -5.73 25.18 -7.05
CA LEU A 417 -6.97 25.26 -6.26
C LEU A 417 -6.74 24.79 -4.82
N PRO A 418 -7.38 25.42 -3.83
CA PRO A 418 -7.35 24.93 -2.46
C PRO A 418 -8.08 23.58 -2.33
N ASP A 419 -7.58 22.72 -1.46
CA ASP A 419 -8.13 21.36 -1.26
C ASP A 419 -9.58 21.39 -0.76
N GLY A 420 -9.87 22.30 0.17
CA GLY A 420 -11.17 22.37 0.84
C GLY A 420 -11.53 21.02 1.48
N ARG A 421 -12.80 20.61 1.37
CA ARG A 421 -13.31 19.34 1.93
C ARG A 421 -13.11 18.12 1.00
N LEU A 422 -12.05 18.10 0.19
CA LEU A 422 -11.80 17.07 -0.82
C LEU A 422 -11.96 15.65 -0.28
N LEU A 423 -11.24 15.29 0.79
CA LEU A 423 -11.27 13.93 1.36
C LEU A 423 -12.68 13.53 1.80
N GLN A 424 -13.38 14.41 2.54
CA GLN A 424 -14.74 14.16 2.99
C GLN A 424 -15.72 13.95 1.82
N ARG A 425 -15.55 14.71 0.73
CA ARG A 425 -16.43 14.60 -0.45
C ARG A 425 -16.12 13.37 -1.28
N LEU A 426 -14.86 12.93 -1.38
CA LEU A 426 -14.52 11.66 -2.02
C LEU A 426 -15.11 10.46 -1.26
N ASP A 427 -15.09 10.47 0.07
CA ASP A 427 -15.77 9.43 0.88
C ASP A 427 -17.31 9.48 0.72
N ALA A 428 -17.90 10.64 0.40
CA ALA A 428 -19.30 10.72 -0.01
C ALA A 428 -19.55 10.08 -1.39
N LEU A 429 -18.60 10.24 -2.32
CA LEU A 429 -18.68 9.61 -3.65
C LEU A 429 -18.54 8.09 -3.55
N ILE A 430 -17.65 7.58 -2.68
CA ILE A 430 -17.56 6.14 -2.39
C ILE A 430 -18.89 5.58 -1.91
N GLU A 431 -19.56 6.23 -0.95
CA GLU A 431 -20.85 5.74 -0.46
C GLU A 431 -21.91 5.73 -1.57
N LYS A 432 -21.95 6.77 -2.42
CA LYS A 432 -22.86 6.82 -3.56
C LYS A 432 -22.65 5.65 -4.50
N VAL A 433 -21.40 5.31 -4.83
CA VAL A 433 -21.07 4.15 -5.67
C VAL A 433 -21.36 2.83 -4.95
N HIS A 434 -21.07 2.74 -3.64
CA HIS A 434 -21.36 1.55 -2.83
C HIS A 434 -22.85 1.19 -2.82
N ARG A 435 -23.73 2.20 -2.68
CA ARG A 435 -25.19 2.01 -2.66
C ARG A 435 -25.76 1.38 -3.94
N GLN A 436 -25.05 1.43 -5.06
CA GLN A 436 -25.48 0.74 -6.29
C GLN A 436 -25.32 -0.78 -6.22
N ALA A 437 -24.33 -1.27 -5.46
CA ALA A 437 -24.02 -2.68 -5.37
C ALA A 437 -23.47 -3.05 -3.97
N PRO A 438 -24.27 -2.88 -2.90
CA PRO A 438 -23.80 -3.08 -1.53
C PRO A 438 -23.36 -4.53 -1.26
N HIS A 439 -23.99 -5.49 -1.94
CA HIS A 439 -23.71 -6.93 -1.85
C HIS A 439 -22.30 -7.33 -2.30
N LEU A 440 -21.57 -6.46 -3.01
CA LEU A 440 -20.20 -6.75 -3.45
C LEU A 440 -19.14 -6.47 -2.38
N HIS A 441 -19.49 -5.70 -1.33
CA HIS A 441 -18.60 -5.32 -0.22
C HIS A 441 -17.25 -4.74 -0.70
N LEU A 442 -17.23 -4.01 -1.82
CA LEU A 442 -15.99 -3.55 -2.47
C LEU A 442 -15.14 -2.63 -1.58
N PHE A 443 -15.79 -1.72 -0.84
CA PHE A 443 -15.11 -0.66 -0.09
C PHE A 443 -14.79 -1.02 1.36
N GLY A 444 -14.88 -2.31 1.70
CA GLY A 444 -14.60 -2.82 3.04
C GLY A 444 -15.76 -2.60 4.03
N PRO A 445 -15.59 -3.05 5.29
CA PRO A 445 -16.66 -3.14 6.27
C PRO A 445 -17.14 -1.78 6.78
N LEU A 446 -16.34 -0.71 6.67
CA LEU A 446 -16.75 0.64 7.07
C LEU A 446 -18.07 1.08 6.41
N TYR A 447 -18.32 0.64 5.18
CA TYR A 447 -19.48 1.02 4.37
C TYR A 447 -20.69 0.09 4.56
N GLU A 448 -20.59 -0.94 5.40
CA GLU A 448 -21.74 -1.79 5.71
C GLU A 448 -22.83 -1.02 6.46
N PRO A 449 -24.12 -1.31 6.24
CA PRO A 449 -25.23 -0.59 6.87
C PRO A 449 -25.16 -0.52 8.41
N GLY A 450 -24.66 -1.58 9.05
CA GLY A 450 -24.49 -1.63 10.50
C GLY A 450 -23.42 -0.69 11.07
N ASN A 451 -22.59 -0.09 10.21
CA ASN A 451 -21.46 0.76 10.60
C ASN A 451 -21.68 2.24 10.24
N ALA A 452 -22.91 2.67 9.93
CA ALA A 452 -23.23 4.04 9.52
C ALA A 452 -22.75 5.11 10.52
N GLY A 453 -22.80 4.84 11.83
CA GLY A 453 -22.26 5.74 12.85
C GLY A 453 -20.73 5.91 12.81
N LEU A 454 -20.00 4.84 12.46
CA LEU A 454 -18.54 4.91 12.27
C LEU A 454 -18.21 5.70 10.99
N LEU A 455 -18.95 5.46 9.90
CA LEU A 455 -18.80 6.21 8.65
C LEU A 455 -19.06 7.71 8.85
N PHE A 456 -20.08 8.08 9.62
CA PHE A 456 -20.36 9.47 9.95
C PHE A 456 -19.20 10.12 10.71
N ARG A 457 -18.67 9.45 11.73
CA ARG A 457 -17.50 9.93 12.49
C ARG A 457 -16.27 10.09 11.62
N GLU A 458 -16.00 9.13 10.73
CA GLU A 458 -14.88 9.22 9.79
C GLU A 458 -15.04 10.45 8.89
N ARG A 459 -16.24 10.74 8.37
CA ARG A 459 -16.47 11.94 7.56
C ARG A 459 -16.32 13.24 8.33
N GLU A 460 -16.77 13.29 9.57
CA GLU A 460 -16.58 14.45 10.42
C GLU A 460 -15.09 14.72 10.62
N ARG A 461 -14.34 13.66 10.94
CA ARG A 461 -12.89 13.63 11.05
C ARG A 461 -12.18 14.17 9.81
N LEU A 462 -12.52 13.66 8.62
CA LEU A 462 -12.01 14.15 7.34
C LEU A 462 -12.39 15.61 7.08
N GLY A 463 -13.56 16.05 7.54
CA GLY A 463 -13.99 17.44 7.48
C GLY A 463 -13.14 18.37 8.35
N ARG A 464 -12.62 17.88 9.48
CA ARG A 464 -11.72 18.63 10.38
C ARG A 464 -10.30 18.71 9.82
N LEU A 465 -9.82 17.66 9.15
CA LEU A 465 -8.53 17.69 8.45
C LEU A 465 -8.48 18.81 7.41
N ALA A 466 -9.59 19.06 6.70
CA ALA A 466 -9.71 20.18 5.75
C ALA A 466 -9.57 21.57 6.39
N THR A 467 -9.81 21.70 7.69
CA THR A 467 -9.64 22.95 8.44
C THR A 467 -8.27 23.08 9.11
N GLY A 468 -7.34 22.17 8.81
CA GLY A 468 -5.99 22.16 9.41
C GLY A 468 -5.95 21.61 10.84
N ALA A 469 -6.99 20.88 11.27
CA ALA A 469 -6.96 20.23 12.57
C ALA A 469 -5.84 19.18 12.60
N THR A 470 -4.98 19.24 13.61
CA THR A 470 -3.83 18.34 13.80
C THR A 470 -4.26 17.01 14.41
N GLU A 471 -5.24 16.33 13.82
CA GLU A 471 -5.54 14.95 14.18
C GLU A 471 -4.49 14.03 13.53
N GLN A 472 -3.71 13.32 14.35
CA GLN A 472 -2.69 12.40 13.87
C GLN A 472 -3.34 11.13 13.30
N ASP A 473 -3.42 11.07 11.97
CA ASP A 473 -3.79 9.87 11.23
C ASP A 473 -2.66 8.82 11.32
N THR A 474 -3.02 7.57 11.62
CA THR A 474 -2.05 6.47 11.52
C THR A 474 -1.77 6.13 10.06
N ALA A 475 -0.63 5.48 9.78
CA ALA A 475 -0.30 5.00 8.43
C ALA A 475 -1.37 4.03 7.89
N ALA A 476 -1.97 3.22 8.76
CA ALA A 476 -3.05 2.30 8.40
C ALA A 476 -4.35 3.03 8.01
N ASP A 477 -4.72 4.12 8.71
CA ASP A 477 -5.92 4.91 8.36
C ASP A 477 -5.77 5.53 6.96
N LYS A 478 -4.59 6.10 6.71
CA LYS A 478 -4.18 6.69 5.44
C LYS A 478 -4.20 5.69 4.30
N ALA A 479 -3.55 4.53 4.49
CA ALA A 479 -3.47 3.49 3.48
C ALA A 479 -4.84 2.87 3.17
N ALA A 480 -5.67 2.62 4.19
CA ALA A 480 -7.02 2.09 3.98
C ALA A 480 -7.90 3.09 3.21
N ARG A 481 -7.77 4.39 3.50
CA ARG A 481 -8.46 5.45 2.74
C ARG A 481 -8.03 5.47 1.27
N VAL A 482 -6.73 5.47 1.00
CA VAL A 482 -6.19 5.43 -0.37
C VAL A 482 -6.64 4.15 -1.09
N GLY A 483 -6.64 2.99 -0.42
CA GLY A 483 -7.15 1.74 -0.99
C GLY A 483 -8.63 1.81 -1.40
N ARG A 484 -9.47 2.52 -0.64
CA ARG A 484 -10.86 2.78 -1.02
C ARG A 484 -10.97 3.71 -2.24
N TYR A 485 -10.11 4.72 -2.35
CA TYR A 485 -10.07 5.59 -3.52
C TYR A 485 -9.63 4.84 -4.78
N MET A 486 -8.65 3.94 -4.67
CA MET A 486 -8.26 3.08 -5.78
C MET A 486 -9.41 2.17 -6.22
N THR A 487 -10.10 1.55 -5.26
CA THR A 487 -11.29 0.72 -5.53
C THR A 487 -12.41 1.54 -6.19
N LEU A 488 -12.54 2.83 -5.84
CA LEU A 488 -13.52 3.73 -6.44
C LEU A 488 -13.25 3.92 -7.93
N ILE A 489 -12.00 4.18 -8.31
CA ILE A 489 -11.60 4.36 -9.71
C ILE A 489 -11.88 3.07 -10.50
N GLU A 490 -11.43 1.92 -10.00
CA GLU A 490 -11.67 0.62 -10.65
C GLU A 490 -13.16 0.34 -10.87
N ARG A 491 -13.98 0.68 -9.87
CA ARG A 491 -15.43 0.49 -9.94
C ARG A 491 -16.10 1.46 -10.91
N LEU A 492 -15.71 2.73 -10.92
CA LEU A 492 -16.26 3.73 -11.84
C LEU A 492 -15.96 3.34 -13.30
N MET A 493 -14.75 2.84 -13.59
CA MET A 493 -14.41 2.30 -14.90
C MET A 493 -15.27 1.07 -15.26
N ALA A 494 -15.52 0.18 -14.30
CA ALA A 494 -16.35 -1.00 -14.53
C ALA A 494 -17.83 -0.68 -14.82
N LEU A 495 -18.29 0.51 -14.43
CA LEU A 495 -19.65 1.00 -14.66
C LEU A 495 -19.83 1.68 -16.03
N VAL A 496 -18.75 1.96 -16.77
CA VAL A 496 -18.84 2.62 -18.08
C VAL A 496 -19.57 1.70 -19.08
N PRO A 497 -20.71 2.12 -19.65
CA PRO A 497 -21.52 1.26 -20.50
C PRO A 497 -20.87 1.03 -21.87
N GLY A 498 -21.07 -0.17 -22.43
CA GLY A 498 -20.77 -0.46 -23.83
C GLY A 498 -19.28 -0.60 -24.21
N MET A 499 -18.37 -0.47 -23.25
CA MET A 499 -16.92 -0.57 -23.50
C MET A 499 -16.32 -1.80 -22.82
N LYS A 500 -15.27 -2.37 -23.45
CA LYS A 500 -14.48 -3.43 -22.80
C LYS A 500 -13.55 -2.82 -21.74
N PRO A 501 -13.21 -3.54 -20.66
CA PRO A 501 -12.32 -3.04 -19.60
C PRO A 501 -11.02 -2.39 -20.09
N GLU A 502 -10.36 -3.01 -21.07
CA GLU A 502 -9.11 -2.50 -21.66
C GLU A 502 -9.31 -1.18 -22.41
N GLN A 503 -10.42 -1.03 -23.13
CA GLN A 503 -10.76 0.19 -23.85
C GLN A 503 -11.10 1.33 -22.89
N VAL A 504 -11.84 1.02 -21.80
CA VAL A 504 -12.14 2.01 -20.75
C VAL A 504 -10.83 2.46 -20.10
N LEU A 505 -9.96 1.53 -19.71
CA LEU A 505 -8.69 1.86 -19.07
C LEU A 505 -7.84 2.77 -19.96
N SER A 506 -7.70 2.45 -21.25
CA SER A 506 -6.97 3.30 -22.21
C SER A 506 -7.59 4.69 -22.33
N ALA A 507 -8.92 4.77 -22.53
CA ALA A 507 -9.58 6.06 -22.71
C ALA A 507 -9.54 6.93 -21.45
N VAL A 508 -9.62 6.32 -20.26
CA VAL A 508 -9.46 7.02 -18.98
C VAL A 508 -8.01 7.47 -18.82
N LYS A 509 -7.00 6.64 -19.11
CA LYS A 509 -5.58 7.07 -19.08
C LYS A 509 -5.35 8.31 -19.96
N ASP A 510 -5.86 8.31 -21.18
CA ASP A 510 -5.74 9.45 -22.10
C ASP A 510 -6.52 10.68 -21.61
N GLY A 511 -7.68 10.48 -20.98
CA GLY A 511 -8.43 11.54 -20.32
C GLY A 511 -7.66 12.17 -19.16
N VAL A 512 -7.05 11.35 -18.30
CA VAL A 512 -6.27 11.82 -17.14
C VAL A 512 -5.01 12.56 -17.59
N ARG A 513 -4.34 12.10 -18.66
CA ARG A 513 -3.21 12.82 -19.27
C ARG A 513 -3.62 14.25 -19.66
N ARG A 514 -4.69 14.40 -20.45
CA ARG A 514 -5.21 15.71 -20.88
C ARG A 514 -5.57 16.60 -19.69
N GLU A 515 -6.25 16.03 -18.70
CA GLU A 515 -6.62 16.73 -17.47
C GLU A 515 -5.37 17.20 -16.69
N MET A 516 -4.32 16.37 -16.60
CA MET A 516 -3.09 16.70 -15.87
C MET A 516 -2.32 17.84 -16.54
N THR A 517 -2.22 17.84 -17.88
CA THR A 517 -1.61 18.94 -18.65
C THR A 517 -2.34 20.26 -18.42
N ARG A 518 -3.68 20.23 -18.46
CA ARG A 518 -4.48 21.41 -18.17
C ARG A 518 -4.26 21.91 -16.74
N CYS A 519 -4.26 21.00 -15.76
CA CYS A 519 -4.09 21.36 -14.35
C CYS A 519 -2.73 21.99 -14.08
N TYR A 520 -1.67 21.50 -14.74
CA TYR A 520 -0.35 22.13 -14.64
C TYR A 520 -0.35 23.57 -15.18
N GLN A 521 -0.98 23.80 -16.33
CA GLN A 521 -1.11 25.16 -16.90
C GLN A 521 -1.87 26.10 -15.96
N ASP A 522 -2.98 25.62 -15.40
CA ASP A 522 -3.78 26.36 -14.41
C ASP A 522 -2.98 26.64 -13.12
N ALA A 523 -2.17 25.68 -12.65
CA ALA A 523 -1.30 25.84 -11.48
C ALA A 523 -0.23 26.92 -11.69
N ILE A 524 0.44 26.95 -12.85
CA ILE A 524 1.41 27.99 -13.19
C ILE A 524 0.73 29.37 -13.23
N ALA A 525 -0.44 29.45 -13.88
CA ALA A 525 -1.19 30.70 -13.96
C ALA A 525 -1.57 31.22 -12.56
N ALA A 526 -1.97 30.33 -11.66
CA ALA A 526 -2.27 30.67 -10.27
C ALA A 526 -1.01 31.11 -9.49
N ALA A 527 0.13 30.42 -9.66
CA ALA A 527 1.39 30.77 -9.01
C ALA A 527 1.85 32.19 -9.38
N HIS A 528 1.86 32.52 -10.68
CA HIS A 528 2.22 33.86 -11.16
C HIS A 528 1.25 34.96 -10.69
N SER A 529 -0.02 34.63 -10.46
CA SER A 529 -1.01 35.60 -9.94
C SER A 529 -0.78 35.95 -8.46
N ASN A 530 -0.27 35.01 -7.67
CA ASN A 530 -0.07 35.18 -6.22
C ASN A 530 1.18 36.00 -5.87
N ASP A 531 2.23 35.94 -6.70
CA ASP A 531 3.45 36.75 -6.52
C ASP A 531 3.16 38.26 -6.51
N GLY A 532 2.08 38.69 -7.17
CA GLY A 532 1.63 40.09 -7.16
C GLY A 532 0.87 40.50 -5.88
N ILE A 533 0.25 39.56 -5.17
CA ILE A 533 -0.68 39.86 -4.06
C ILE A 533 0.05 39.86 -2.71
N HIS A 534 1.02 38.95 -2.52
CA HIS A 534 1.81 38.92 -1.29
C HIS A 534 2.71 40.16 -1.10
N LYS A 535 3.09 40.85 -2.19
CA LYS A 535 3.86 42.10 -2.11
C LYS A 535 3.04 43.33 -1.72
N ARG A 536 1.70 43.28 -1.79
CA ARG A 536 0.81 44.40 -1.39
C ARG A 536 0.19 44.26 -0.01
N ASN A 537 0.10 43.04 0.54
CA ASN A 537 -0.53 42.80 1.83
C ASN A 537 0.46 42.59 3.00
N SER A 538 1.78 42.57 2.75
CA SER A 538 2.80 42.44 3.81
C SER A 538 3.03 43.70 4.66
N THR A 539 2.35 44.81 4.37
CA THR A 539 2.41 46.05 5.18
C THR A 539 1.21 46.26 6.12
N LEU A 540 0.22 45.36 6.15
CA LEU A 540 -1.05 45.61 6.89
C LEU A 540 -1.59 44.47 7.75
N SER A 541 -0.78 43.49 8.18
CA SER A 541 -1.27 42.47 9.14
C SER A 541 -0.24 42.03 10.18
N SER A 542 0.01 42.94 11.13
CA SER A 542 0.40 42.60 12.50
C SER A 542 -0.59 43.23 13.48
N ARG A 543 -1.89 43.15 13.19
CA ARG A 543 -2.92 43.54 14.16
C ARG A 543 -3.14 42.38 15.12
N SER A 544 -2.30 42.38 16.15
CA SER A 544 -2.46 41.67 17.42
C SER A 544 -3.94 41.47 17.76
N THR A 545 -4.34 40.20 17.87
CA THR A 545 -5.56 39.79 18.54
C THR A 545 -5.46 40.21 20.00
N ARG A 546 -5.87 41.47 20.24
CA ARG A 546 -6.01 42.05 21.57
C ARG A 546 -7.15 41.32 22.27
N ARG A 547 -6.76 40.24 22.97
CA ARG A 547 -7.55 39.45 23.89
C ARG A 547 -8.18 40.41 24.91
N SER A 548 -9.47 40.68 24.75
CA SER A 548 -10.26 41.48 25.69
C SER A 548 -10.47 40.66 26.97
N ASN A 549 -9.56 40.84 27.92
CA ASN A 549 -9.78 40.45 29.31
C ASN A 549 -10.93 41.29 29.87
N ARG A 550 -12.12 40.68 29.95
CA ARG A 550 -13.24 41.22 30.73
C ARG A 550 -13.08 40.71 32.16
N SER A 551 -12.45 41.52 32.98
CA SER A 551 -12.37 41.41 34.43
C SER A 551 -13.72 41.75 35.05
N SER A 552 -14.39 40.76 35.64
CA SER A 552 -15.42 40.98 36.65
C SER A 552 -14.86 40.58 38.01
N SER A 553 -14.55 41.61 38.80
CA SER A 553 -14.15 41.57 40.20
C SER A 553 -15.36 41.39 41.12
N SER A 554 -15.21 40.56 42.16
CA SER A 554 -15.75 40.65 43.55
C SER A 554 -15.96 39.23 44.14
N PRO A 555 -15.93 39.04 45.48
CA PRO A 555 -14.79 39.14 46.37
C PRO A 555 -14.53 37.80 47.13
N PRO A 556 -13.45 37.69 47.93
CA PRO A 556 -13.01 36.42 48.51
C PRO A 556 -13.57 36.20 49.91
N LEU A 557 -14.02 34.97 50.18
CA LEU A 557 -14.13 34.41 51.54
C LEU A 557 -13.33 33.10 51.57
N SER A 558 -12.18 33.18 52.23
CA SER A 558 -11.35 32.07 52.69
C SER A 558 -11.90 31.54 54.05
N PRO A 559 -11.23 30.61 54.75
CA PRO A 559 -10.89 29.23 54.38
C PRO A 559 -11.20 28.25 55.56
N HIS A 560 -11.48 26.97 55.30
CA HIS A 560 -11.37 25.92 56.34
C HIS A 560 -11.02 24.57 55.69
N THR A 561 -9.76 24.14 55.83
CA THR A 561 -9.26 23.05 56.70
C THR A 561 -9.46 21.64 56.15
N SER A 562 -8.32 21.04 55.77
CA SER A 562 -7.86 19.67 56.09
C SER A 562 -8.87 18.53 56.22
N SER A 563 -8.69 17.48 55.40
CA SER A 563 -8.39 16.09 55.82
C SER A 563 -8.60 15.14 54.63
N THR A 564 -7.59 14.41 54.16
CA THR A 564 -7.25 13.02 54.53
C THR A 564 -8.37 11.98 54.32
N SER A 565 -8.01 10.94 53.55
CA SER A 565 -8.42 9.52 53.67
C SER A 565 -9.51 8.94 52.74
N SER A 566 -9.07 7.87 52.06
CA SER A 566 -9.72 6.56 51.88
C SER A 566 -10.99 6.40 51.03
N SER A 567 -10.82 5.62 49.94
CA SER A 567 -11.52 4.35 49.65
C SER A 567 -13.00 4.25 50.00
N THR A 568 -13.86 3.93 49.02
CA THR A 568 -14.86 2.85 49.10
C THR A 568 -15.47 2.58 47.71
N TYR A 569 -15.46 1.31 47.34
CA TYR A 569 -16.22 0.69 46.25
C TYR A 569 -17.72 0.93 46.42
N GLN A 570 -18.46 1.23 45.34
CA GLN A 570 -19.86 0.82 45.24
C GLN A 570 -20.36 0.75 43.78
N MET A 571 -20.82 -0.44 43.42
CA MET A 571 -21.63 -0.76 42.24
C MET A 571 -23.03 -0.14 42.34
N PRO A 572 -23.74 0.07 41.21
CA PRO A 572 -25.19 0.01 41.21
C PRO A 572 -25.69 -1.26 40.54
N SER A 573 -26.48 -1.97 41.33
CA SER A 573 -27.27 -3.15 40.98
C SER A 573 -28.48 -2.81 40.11
N ILE A 574 -28.84 -3.82 39.33
CA ILE A 574 -30.03 -4.07 38.54
C ILE A 574 -31.32 -3.74 39.30
N ARG A 575 -32.26 -3.07 38.64
CA ARG A 575 -33.71 -3.20 38.91
C ARG A 575 -34.49 -3.33 37.60
N SER A 576 -35.00 -4.53 37.41
CA SER A 576 -36.09 -4.93 36.52
C SER A 576 -37.43 -4.76 37.24
N VAL A 577 -38.44 -4.15 36.61
CA VAL A 577 -39.87 -4.44 36.85
C VAL A 577 -40.68 -4.19 35.55
N SER A 578 -41.23 -5.29 35.03
CA SER A 578 -42.57 -5.50 34.40
C SER A 578 -43.62 -4.38 34.56
N ALA A 579 -44.65 -4.16 33.73
CA ALA A 579 -45.20 -4.70 32.49
C ALA A 579 -46.34 -3.71 32.04
N PRO A 580 -47.30 -4.04 31.13
CA PRO A 580 -47.73 -3.13 30.06
C PRO A 580 -49.12 -2.50 30.24
N LEU A 581 -49.39 -1.39 29.56
CA LEU A 581 -50.76 -0.95 29.28
C LEU A 581 -50.88 -0.35 27.87
N SER A 582 -51.83 -0.90 27.13
CA SER A 582 -52.27 -0.58 25.79
C SER A 582 -53.07 0.73 25.77
N HIS A 583 -52.80 1.63 24.82
CA HIS A 583 -53.81 2.62 24.39
C HIS A 583 -53.79 2.81 22.87
N THR A 584 -54.89 2.33 22.29
CA THR A 584 -55.58 2.72 21.06
C THR A 584 -55.28 4.11 20.53
N ILE A 585 -54.77 4.18 19.29
CA ILE A 585 -54.73 5.39 18.47
C ILE A 585 -56.02 5.44 17.64
N SER A 586 -56.85 6.44 17.92
CA SER A 586 -58.07 6.76 17.19
C SER A 586 -57.73 7.58 15.95
N ILE A 587 -58.27 7.16 14.81
CA ILE A 587 -58.24 7.85 13.52
C ILE A 587 -59.58 8.57 13.37
N SER A 588 -59.56 9.87 13.07
CA SER A 588 -60.65 10.50 12.33
C SER A 588 -60.15 11.67 11.47
N PRO A 589 -60.70 11.81 10.25
CA PRO A 589 -60.33 12.83 9.29
C PRO A 589 -61.24 14.06 9.43
N SER A 590 -60.73 15.24 9.09
CA SER A 590 -61.59 16.37 8.75
C SER A 590 -60.90 17.20 7.69
N ALA A 591 -61.44 17.06 6.48
CA ALA A 591 -61.28 18.00 5.40
C ALA A 591 -62.18 19.20 5.69
N GLU A 592 -61.66 20.40 5.54
CA GLU A 592 -62.48 21.52 5.09
C GLU A 592 -61.62 22.50 4.30
N LEU A 593 -62.03 22.66 3.03
CA LEU A 593 -61.63 23.74 2.15
C LEU A 593 -62.01 25.08 2.78
N LEU A 594 -61.17 26.11 2.63
CA LEU A 594 -61.60 27.41 2.12
C LEU A 594 -60.40 28.21 1.56
N THR A 595 -60.53 28.47 0.26
CA THR A 595 -60.02 29.55 -0.59
C THR A 595 -59.32 30.79 -0.03
N ARG A 596 -58.34 31.24 -0.85
CA ARG A 596 -57.94 32.63 -1.17
C ARG A 596 -57.14 33.42 -0.12
N SER A 597 -55.86 33.67 -0.41
CA SER A 597 -55.41 34.97 -0.96
C SER A 597 -53.90 34.99 -1.19
N SER A 598 -53.56 35.31 -2.43
CA SER A 598 -52.27 35.76 -2.94
C SER A 598 -51.64 36.86 -2.08
N LEU A 599 -50.40 36.64 -1.61
CA LEU A 599 -49.40 37.66 -1.35
C LEU A 599 -48.02 37.02 -1.54
N THR A 600 -47.37 37.45 -2.61
CA THR A 600 -45.99 37.18 -2.98
C THR A 600 -45.05 37.82 -1.96
N ASN A 601 -44.56 37.04 -1.00
CA ASN A 601 -43.34 37.36 -0.28
C ASN A 601 -42.27 36.38 -0.73
N THR A 602 -41.53 36.77 -1.76
CA THR A 602 -40.20 36.27 -2.09
C THR A 602 -39.26 36.59 -0.93
N THR A 603 -39.34 35.80 0.13
CA THR A 603 -38.23 35.64 1.07
C THR A 603 -37.12 34.97 0.29
N THR A 604 -36.22 35.79 -0.28
CA THR A 604 -34.88 35.38 -0.67
C THR A 604 -34.27 34.68 0.52
N THR A 605 -34.35 33.34 0.52
CA THR A 605 -33.56 32.49 1.40
C THR A 605 -32.11 32.78 1.06
N THR A 606 -31.52 33.71 1.81
CA THR A 606 -30.07 33.89 1.88
C THR A 606 -29.53 32.55 2.33
N HIS A 607 -29.17 31.70 1.37
CA HIS A 607 -28.36 30.53 1.62
C HIS A 607 -27.14 31.04 2.35
N SER A 608 -27.07 30.76 3.65
CA SER A 608 -25.89 31.02 4.45
C SER A 608 -24.77 30.17 3.85
N SER A 609 -24.05 30.74 2.90
CA SER A 609 -22.84 30.18 2.34
C SER A 609 -21.86 30.14 3.50
N SER A 610 -21.77 28.98 4.15
CA SER A 610 -20.78 28.66 5.18
C SER A 610 -19.39 28.99 4.63
N SER A 611 -18.93 30.20 4.92
CA SER A 611 -17.81 30.93 4.31
C SER A 611 -16.42 30.43 4.73
N THR A 612 -16.29 29.17 5.13
CA THR A 612 -15.01 28.62 5.58
C THR A 612 -14.04 28.31 4.44
N PHE A 613 -14.51 28.21 3.19
CA PHE A 613 -13.66 27.88 2.04
C PHE A 613 -13.98 28.76 0.84
N PRO A 614 -12.99 29.06 -0.03
CA PRO A 614 -13.21 29.78 -1.28
C PRO A 614 -14.27 29.12 -2.17
N MET A 615 -14.95 29.91 -3.01
CA MET A 615 -16.00 29.39 -3.89
C MET A 615 -15.48 28.35 -4.88
N HIS A 616 -14.23 28.50 -5.34
CA HIS A 616 -13.55 27.56 -6.22
C HIS A 616 -12.53 26.75 -5.42
N ASN A 617 -12.84 25.48 -5.16
CA ASN A 617 -11.98 24.53 -4.45
C ASN A 617 -12.24 23.10 -4.93
N LEU A 618 -11.29 22.19 -4.69
CA LEU A 618 -11.36 20.81 -5.16
C LEU A 618 -12.55 20.04 -4.56
N GLY A 619 -12.92 20.33 -3.31
CA GLY A 619 -14.12 19.78 -2.67
C GLY A 619 -15.43 20.12 -3.42
N ARG A 620 -15.53 21.31 -4.04
CA ARG A 620 -16.69 21.69 -4.86
C ARG A 620 -16.74 20.94 -6.19
N HIS A 621 -15.60 20.57 -6.76
CA HIS A 621 -15.57 19.75 -7.97
C HIS A 621 -16.16 18.37 -7.69
N VAL A 622 -15.78 17.72 -6.57
CA VAL A 622 -16.40 16.45 -6.15
C VAL A 622 -17.89 16.63 -5.85
N GLU A 623 -18.31 17.76 -5.26
CA GLU A 623 -19.74 18.04 -5.03
C GLU A 623 -20.55 18.13 -6.32
N ALA A 624 -19.98 18.71 -7.39
CA ALA A 624 -20.61 18.73 -8.71
C ALA A 624 -20.78 17.30 -9.26
N ILE A 625 -19.74 16.47 -9.16
CA ILE A 625 -19.75 15.06 -9.59
C ILE A 625 -20.77 14.24 -8.77
N LEU A 626 -20.88 14.51 -7.47
CA LEU A 626 -21.87 13.89 -6.58
C LEU A 626 -23.31 14.15 -7.03
N LYS A 627 -23.59 15.27 -7.71
CA LYS A 627 -24.93 15.62 -8.22
C LYS A 627 -25.27 14.94 -9.55
N GLN A 628 -24.28 14.49 -10.32
CA GLN A 628 -24.52 13.77 -11.58
C GLN A 628 -25.14 12.39 -11.35
N SER A 629 -25.83 11.79 -12.32
CA SER A 629 -26.27 10.40 -12.24
C SER A 629 -25.13 9.44 -12.57
N LEU A 630 -25.18 8.20 -12.04
CA LEU A 630 -24.27 7.13 -12.45
C LEU A 630 -24.93 6.30 -13.57
N PRO A 631 -24.17 5.73 -14.53
CA PRO A 631 -22.71 5.76 -14.64
C PRO A 631 -22.15 7.12 -15.09
N LEU A 632 -20.91 7.41 -14.70
CA LEU A 632 -20.18 8.60 -15.14
C LEU A 632 -19.57 8.37 -16.53
N ASP A 633 -19.38 9.45 -17.28
CA ASP A 633 -18.63 9.46 -18.54
C ASP A 633 -17.11 9.43 -18.30
N ILE A 634 -16.35 9.12 -19.36
CA ILE A 634 -14.89 8.93 -19.30
C ILE A 634 -14.19 10.18 -18.77
N GLU A 635 -14.62 11.36 -19.19
CA GLU A 635 -14.01 12.63 -18.78
C GLU A 635 -14.23 12.90 -17.30
N THR A 636 -15.45 12.68 -16.78
CA THR A 636 -15.69 12.80 -15.34
C THR A 636 -14.90 11.75 -14.55
N VAL A 637 -14.77 10.50 -15.04
CA VAL A 637 -13.92 9.49 -14.40
C VAL A 637 -12.46 9.96 -14.36
N ALA A 638 -11.94 10.54 -15.44
CA ALA A 638 -10.59 11.11 -15.46
C ALA A 638 -10.42 12.25 -14.45
N THR A 639 -11.40 13.14 -14.31
CA THR A 639 -11.40 14.17 -13.26
C THR A 639 -11.42 13.56 -11.86
N VAL A 640 -12.18 12.49 -11.62
CA VAL A 640 -12.16 11.76 -10.33
C VAL A 640 -10.78 11.19 -10.05
N VAL A 641 -10.11 10.61 -11.04
CA VAL A 641 -8.74 10.09 -10.89
C VAL A 641 -7.77 11.18 -10.47
N ARG A 642 -7.81 12.36 -11.13
CA ARG A 642 -7.01 13.52 -10.69
C ARG A 642 -7.29 13.90 -9.23
N LEU A 643 -8.57 14.00 -8.86
CA LEU A 643 -8.97 14.35 -7.49
C LEU A 643 -8.49 13.31 -6.47
N VAL A 644 -8.41 12.04 -6.85
CA VAL A 644 -7.81 10.97 -6.03
C VAL A 644 -6.29 11.12 -5.90
N ILE A 645 -5.59 11.53 -6.97
CA ILE A 645 -4.14 11.82 -6.91
C ILE A 645 -3.87 12.95 -5.90
N VAL A 646 -4.66 14.04 -5.91
CA VAL A 646 -4.54 15.10 -4.90
C VAL A 646 -4.91 14.58 -3.50
N ALA A 647 -5.97 13.78 -3.37
CA ALA A 647 -6.34 13.21 -2.09
C ALA A 647 -5.27 12.27 -1.50
N TRP A 648 -4.50 11.62 -2.37
CA TRP A 648 -3.34 10.82 -1.99
C TRP A 648 -2.20 11.70 -1.44
N THR A 649 -1.86 12.83 -2.05
CA THR A 649 -0.81 13.72 -1.50
C THR A 649 -1.18 14.28 -0.13
N LEU A 650 -2.48 14.42 0.18
CA LEU A 650 -2.98 14.77 1.52
C LEU A 650 -2.99 13.61 2.51
N SER A 651 -2.98 12.37 2.03
CA SER A 651 -3.11 11.16 2.87
C SER A 651 -1.80 10.38 2.99
N VAL A 652 -0.84 10.52 2.10
CA VAL A 652 0.41 9.76 2.12
C VAL A 652 1.25 10.13 3.34
N ALA A 653 1.97 9.16 3.91
CA ALA A 653 2.94 9.42 4.96
C ALA A 653 4.27 9.89 4.35
N ARG A 654 4.85 10.92 4.95
CA ARG A 654 6.12 11.50 4.50
C ARG A 654 7.26 10.64 5.00
N VAL A 655 8.24 10.38 4.14
CA VAL A 655 9.55 9.90 4.56
C VAL A 655 10.42 11.13 4.73
N GLU A 656 10.83 11.39 5.97
CA GLU A 656 11.82 12.42 6.28
C GLU A 656 13.15 11.93 5.73
N GLN A 657 13.63 12.62 4.69
CA GLN A 657 15.01 12.52 4.27
C GLN A 657 15.73 13.52 5.15
N ASP A 658 16.47 13.03 6.14
CA ASP A 658 17.40 13.90 6.85
C ASP A 658 18.34 14.46 5.78
N GLU A 659 18.28 15.77 5.53
CA GLU A 659 19.32 16.47 4.81
C GLU A 659 20.56 16.29 5.67
N TYR A 660 21.39 15.31 5.29
CA TYR A 660 22.68 15.11 5.91
C TYR A 660 23.51 16.34 5.56
N ASP A 661 23.54 17.31 6.46
CA ASP A 661 24.63 18.27 6.52
C ASP A 661 25.92 17.45 6.54
N GLU A 662 26.77 17.63 5.52
CA GLU A 662 28.00 16.86 5.28
C GLU A 662 28.81 16.64 6.56
N TYR A 663 28.70 15.44 7.13
CA TYR A 663 29.71 14.87 8.01
C TYR A 663 30.36 13.72 7.26
N GLU A 664 31.25 14.07 6.32
CA GLU A 664 32.24 13.12 5.83
C GLU A 664 33.18 12.77 6.99
N ASP A 665 33.04 11.58 7.58
CA ASP A 665 34.17 10.80 8.09
C ASP A 665 33.78 9.38 8.53
N GLU A 666 34.47 8.40 7.93
CA GLU A 666 34.80 7.07 8.47
C GLU A 666 33.67 6.05 8.76
N LEU A 667 33.49 5.04 7.88
CA LEU A 667 33.92 3.63 8.10
C LEU A 667 33.18 2.58 7.25
N SER A 668 33.92 1.51 6.93
CA SER A 668 33.51 0.33 6.17
C SER A 668 33.47 -0.91 7.09
N GLY A 669 32.29 -1.49 7.29
CA GLY A 669 32.07 -2.80 7.94
C GLY A 669 30.84 -3.49 7.34
N LYS A 670 30.84 -4.84 7.25
CA LYS A 670 29.75 -5.66 6.68
C LYS A 670 29.25 -6.68 7.72
N ASP A 671 27.98 -6.59 8.13
CA ASP A 671 27.31 -7.52 9.07
C ASP A 671 26.06 -8.22 8.46
N GLU A 672 25.64 -9.37 9.03
CA GLU A 672 24.59 -10.32 8.56
C GLU A 672 23.45 -10.51 9.61
N TYR A 673 22.16 -10.55 9.23
CA TYR A 673 20.98 -10.58 10.15
C TYR A 673 20.08 -11.85 9.97
N ILE A 674 19.21 -12.22 10.93
CA ILE A 674 18.34 -13.42 10.88
C ILE A 674 16.87 -13.07 11.19
N LEU A 675 15.91 -13.57 10.42
CA LEU A 675 14.45 -13.37 10.58
C LEU A 675 13.79 -14.72 10.88
N ALA A 676 12.93 -14.81 11.90
CA ALA A 676 12.37 -16.09 12.35
C ALA A 676 10.83 -16.10 12.40
#